data_AF-A0A932IWH7-F1
#
_entry.id   AF-A0A932IWH7-F1
#
_cell.length_a   1.000
_cell.length_b   1.000
_cell.length_c   1.000
_cell.angle_alpha   90.00
_cell.angle_beta   90.00
_cell.angle_gamma   90.00
#
_symmetry.space_group_name_H-M   'P 1'
#
loop_
_entity.id
_entity.type
_entity.pdbx_description
1 polymer ?
#
loop_
_entity_poly.entity_id
_entity_poly.type
_entity_poly.pdbx_seq_one_letter_code
_entity_poly.pdbx_strand_id
1 'polypeptide(L)'
;MAFLGLAVATAPAAAAADTDGGSAGSSSDSSASGSAGASGGSGASGASGSSGSASSGSEASGSGSESSGSGVGASSGSGDDEQTDTGGATSGSGSTSGSGSGSTSTTTDPSDDDTPPGETDETDETDSDTPPGDDEDSVETSSSTTGHATVLARLAQVTPDEHDTAAAADPGTDPDSGTDTVQTFAALTDTVDIAAAADASPTALKDWGIPLPTYPDVPGFTKTEVAAVVFVGLAGATVASLPVNPLLAIPLALMTLTALGRFIQLGTNTAPTLLGTSQEEPIPILGTVIGDIDGFDADGDPLTYTVSTQGTKGLVVMNPLDGTYAYTPYTLGLAGVEDTFYVTIDDSLGKREHPLGTHTLTFAVTVSIPGVIGENQAPVFDVQPVVTGSNSQTGVVTGTFRAHDPEGGALTFLATGVLGSVAISDPDAENNYTFTYTPYDPHAAALLGSLGISDTVVITAFDSSLLPTLATPVSVTFTSTVNHNPTATFQNTGGNSALGTVTGQINVQDADGDTVFGFTLPDGLGVAYTTGKGGVVGINPVTGAYTYLASIDARNAASQPDATADDKIDTFRVKVDDLYGGSVTIDVTVNIPTVNLNPTGVLGNIIPDSDGVVRGKVTGYDLDGPASALTYSLSGGAMTAYTSNGGIVHVEADGSYVYIPKVNKTTVLGVTVDTPYLDSFNITVTDALGGTGTIAVVGILTSLKVDTSVGAAVGGSVSGSVGLGEADNAGLLSYSATNVPGSGILNFNPNGSFTYTNTTAAPGTEFGFDVVGTAYGLTLNVASLEVTPVPPNTPPTSDLIATWSVDSANVVRGNIHASDADGDTLTYSVTGYGGAASKNLSNGGILQVDSLGNWTYIPPVSGGVLGQIGDSFTVYVIDGRGGQTKTDVVILTGELKNGAFTNIGTGTVTGGVNIPGSLFNSYSLSGAPAGVSINPATGAFTYNGSGTASFSVIGTTANGNSMTVANFSVQPNQNPTITSVTGSSGRDAFLKTGSWIVTVSDPEGAAISGSQGVGWTVTTTTQGSVSVSRTGTVLGVTTFTVTYTSNTTPNILQGKKSPSESFTVTFYDGVGGSVQRSLTF
;
A
#
# COMPACT_ATOMS: atom_id res chain seq x y z
N MET A 1 -0.54 -9.43 -51.83
CA MET A 1 -0.67 -10.90 -51.95
C MET A 1 0.39 -11.41 -52.92
N ALA A 2 1.44 -12.11 -52.48
CA ALA A 2 2.20 -13.13 -53.25
C ALA A 2 3.48 -13.61 -52.53
N PHE A 3 3.45 -14.87 -52.06
CA PHE A 3 4.57 -15.82 -51.90
C PHE A 3 5.80 -15.58 -50.98
N LEU A 4 6.33 -16.72 -50.51
CA LEU A 4 7.50 -16.90 -49.65
C LEU A 4 8.82 -16.87 -50.42
N GLY A 5 9.90 -16.49 -49.74
CA GLY A 5 11.29 -16.59 -50.22
C GLY A 5 12.27 -17.11 -49.16
N LEU A 6 12.00 -18.27 -48.56
CA LEU A 6 12.88 -18.86 -47.53
C LEU A 6 14.15 -19.44 -48.17
N ALA A 7 15.31 -18.81 -47.93
CA ALA A 7 16.58 -19.22 -48.51
C ALA A 7 17.15 -20.50 -47.85
N VAL A 8 17.22 -21.60 -48.62
CA VAL A 8 17.87 -22.86 -48.20
C VAL A 8 19.33 -22.86 -48.67
N ALA A 9 20.26 -22.95 -47.72
CA ALA A 9 21.66 -23.24 -48.02
C ALA A 9 21.88 -24.75 -48.18
N THR A 10 22.60 -25.14 -49.24
CA THR A 10 23.21 -26.47 -49.41
C THR A 10 24.72 -26.23 -49.60
N ALA A 11 25.67 -27.12 -49.33
CA ALA A 11 25.69 -28.55 -48.98
C ALA A 11 27.01 -28.80 -48.15
N PRO A 12 27.62 -30.01 -47.96
CA PRO A 12 27.36 -31.30 -48.61
C PRO A 12 27.40 -32.59 -47.74
N ALA A 13 26.97 -33.69 -48.39
CA ALA A 13 27.50 -35.06 -48.30
C ALA A 13 27.35 -35.93 -47.02
N ALA A 14 26.26 -36.72 -47.06
CA ALA A 14 26.30 -38.17 -47.27
C ALA A 14 26.28 -39.17 -46.07
N ALA A 15 25.62 -40.31 -46.38
CA ALA A 15 25.46 -41.56 -45.64
C ALA A 15 24.53 -41.58 -44.40
N ALA A 16 23.75 -42.65 -44.12
CA ALA A 16 23.05 -43.67 -44.93
C ALA A 16 22.38 -44.68 -43.96
N ALA A 17 21.20 -45.21 -44.32
CA ALA A 17 20.56 -46.39 -43.69
C ALA A 17 20.13 -46.23 -42.19
N ASP A 18 19.11 -46.91 -41.65
CA ASP A 18 17.97 -47.66 -42.23
C ASP A 18 16.78 -47.66 -41.23
N THR A 19 15.66 -48.26 -41.65
CA THR A 19 14.52 -48.90 -40.94
C THR A 19 14.65 -49.22 -39.42
N ASP A 20 13.55 -49.33 -38.63
CA ASP A 20 12.14 -49.65 -39.00
C ASP A 20 11.07 -49.14 -37.98
N GLY A 21 9.78 -49.41 -38.31
CA GLY A 21 8.50 -49.35 -37.56
C GLY A 21 8.40 -48.82 -36.11
N GLY A 22 7.32 -48.14 -35.69
CA GLY A 22 5.90 -48.32 -36.06
C GLY A 22 5.24 -49.44 -35.22
N SER A 23 4.00 -49.38 -34.72
CA SER A 23 2.93 -48.35 -34.73
C SER A 23 1.83 -48.77 -33.73
N ALA A 24 0.82 -47.92 -33.50
CA ALA A 24 -0.39 -48.11 -32.67
C ALA A 24 -0.19 -48.23 -31.14
N GLY A 25 -1.09 -47.72 -30.29
CA GLY A 25 -2.21 -46.80 -30.57
C GLY A 25 -3.42 -46.98 -29.64
N SER A 26 -3.89 -45.89 -29.03
CA SER A 26 -5.20 -45.74 -28.31
C SER A 26 -5.38 -46.56 -27.00
N SER A 27 -6.23 -46.18 -26.02
CA SER A 27 -6.68 -44.85 -25.54
C SER A 27 -7.59 -45.02 -24.29
N SER A 28 -7.35 -44.28 -23.18
CA SER A 28 -8.40 -43.88 -22.20
C SER A 28 -7.85 -43.05 -21.02
N ASP A 29 -8.60 -42.01 -20.65
CA ASP A 29 -8.90 -41.55 -19.28
C ASP A 29 -7.77 -41.14 -18.29
N SER A 30 -7.45 -39.84 -18.37
CA SER A 30 -7.81 -38.79 -17.37
C SER A 30 -7.16 -38.70 -15.96
N SER A 31 -7.09 -37.45 -15.50
CA SER A 31 -6.88 -36.97 -14.11
C SER A 31 -5.56 -37.28 -13.35
N ALA A 32 -4.69 -36.26 -13.37
CA ALA A 32 -4.21 -35.52 -12.18
C ALA A 32 -3.39 -36.22 -11.07
N SER A 33 -2.12 -35.81 -10.98
CA SER A 33 -1.36 -35.43 -9.77
C SER A 33 -1.49 -36.24 -8.45
N GLY A 34 -0.39 -36.79 -7.95
CA GLY A 34 -0.25 -36.98 -6.50
C GLY A 34 0.79 -37.97 -5.95
N SER A 35 1.95 -37.43 -5.53
CA SER A 35 2.68 -37.81 -4.30
C SER A 35 3.29 -39.22 -4.08
N ALA A 36 4.63 -39.22 -4.07
CA ALA A 36 5.53 -39.77 -3.03
C ALA A 36 5.82 -41.30 -2.84
N GLY A 37 7.13 -41.59 -2.77
CA GLY A 37 7.72 -42.67 -1.95
C GLY A 37 8.55 -43.72 -2.71
N ALA A 38 9.73 -44.17 -2.26
CA ALA A 38 10.60 -43.70 -1.17
C ALA A 38 12.03 -44.31 -1.25
N SER A 39 12.95 -43.80 -0.41
CA SER A 39 14.27 -44.35 -0.01
C SER A 39 15.47 -44.27 -1.00
N GLY A 40 16.71 -44.04 -0.54
CA GLY A 40 17.11 -43.61 0.81
C GLY A 40 18.64 -43.62 1.15
N GLY A 41 19.05 -42.74 2.07
CA GLY A 41 20.37 -42.66 2.73
C GLY A 41 21.48 -41.93 1.94
N SER A 42 22.51 -41.31 2.53
CA SER A 42 22.78 -40.79 3.91
C SER A 42 24.17 -40.09 3.92
N GLY A 43 24.56 -39.19 4.83
CA GLY A 43 23.87 -38.50 5.93
C GLY A 43 24.85 -37.88 6.97
N ALA A 44 24.32 -37.21 7.99
CA ALA A 44 24.97 -36.69 9.23
C ALA A 44 25.71 -35.32 9.21
N SER A 45 25.78 -34.71 10.42
CA SER A 45 26.34 -33.40 10.84
C SER A 45 25.58 -32.12 10.40
N GLY A 46 25.58 -31.03 11.19
CA GLY A 46 26.03 -30.93 12.59
C GLY A 46 26.28 -29.53 13.18
N ALA A 47 25.22 -28.86 13.67
CA ALA A 47 25.23 -27.78 14.68
C ALA A 47 25.96 -26.44 14.37
N SER A 48 25.77 -25.47 15.27
CA SER A 48 26.21 -24.07 15.24
C SER A 48 27.38 -23.79 16.20
N GLY A 49 28.08 -22.66 16.07
CA GLY A 49 29.01 -22.22 17.13
C GLY A 49 29.94 -21.04 16.84
N SER A 50 29.64 -19.91 17.50
CA SER A 50 30.41 -18.68 17.75
C SER A 50 31.93 -18.78 18.07
N SER A 51 32.58 -17.60 18.13
CA SER A 51 33.92 -17.26 18.67
C SER A 51 35.16 -17.61 17.82
N GLY A 52 36.30 -16.90 17.93
CA GLY A 52 36.55 -15.62 18.63
C GLY A 52 38.01 -15.43 19.08
N SER A 53 38.57 -14.23 18.83
CA SER A 53 39.83 -13.67 19.40
C SER A 53 41.15 -14.47 19.32
N ALA A 54 42.18 -13.89 18.66
CA ALA A 54 43.36 -13.30 19.34
C ALA A 54 44.58 -13.05 18.43
N SER A 55 45.20 -11.88 18.61
CA SER A 55 46.62 -11.50 18.38
C SER A 55 47.48 -12.21 17.32
N SER A 56 48.07 -11.42 16.42
CA SER A 56 49.53 -11.47 16.18
C SER A 56 50.05 -10.15 15.60
N GLY A 57 51.36 -9.92 15.76
CA GLY A 57 52.13 -8.81 15.19
C GLY A 57 53.63 -9.13 15.31
N SER A 58 54.49 -8.37 14.62
CA SER A 58 55.92 -8.65 14.30
C SER A 58 56.14 -9.53 13.05
N GLU A 59 57.15 -9.31 12.19
CA GLU A 59 58.05 -8.15 12.04
C GLU A 59 58.66 -8.04 10.60
N ALA A 60 59.53 -7.04 10.41
CA ALA A 60 60.33 -6.60 9.25
C ALA A 60 60.88 -7.68 8.25
N SER A 61 61.34 -7.37 7.02
CA SER A 61 62.35 -6.32 6.70
C SER A 61 62.58 -6.01 5.19
N GLY A 62 62.85 -4.73 4.88
CA GLY A 62 63.90 -4.25 3.95
C GLY A 62 63.65 -4.27 2.41
N SER A 63 64.33 -3.43 1.61
CA SER A 63 65.20 -2.27 1.90
C SER A 63 65.62 -1.47 0.64
N GLY A 64 65.70 -0.13 0.73
CA GLY A 64 66.42 0.76 -0.22
C GLY A 64 65.58 1.29 -1.42
N SER A 65 65.87 2.46 -2.01
CA SER A 65 66.94 3.44 -1.73
C SER A 65 66.53 4.90 -2.03
N GLU A 66 67.34 5.83 -1.54
CA GLU A 66 67.35 7.29 -1.75
C GLU A 66 67.55 7.68 -3.24
N SER A 67 67.43 8.91 -3.75
CA SER A 67 66.86 10.23 -3.40
C SER A 67 67.55 11.28 -4.31
N SER A 68 66.97 12.48 -4.45
CA SER A 68 67.61 13.73 -4.96
C SER A 68 67.97 13.87 -6.45
N GLY A 69 67.91 15.11 -6.95
CA GLY A 69 68.66 15.56 -8.13
C GLY A 69 67.87 16.19 -9.29
N SER A 70 67.58 17.50 -9.22
CA SER A 70 67.41 18.32 -10.43
C SER A 70 67.69 19.80 -10.14
N GLY A 71 68.81 20.32 -10.67
CA GLY A 71 69.13 21.75 -10.78
C GLY A 71 68.89 22.23 -12.21
N VAL A 72 68.34 23.41 -12.49
CA VAL A 72 68.82 24.79 -12.19
C VAL A 72 69.94 25.27 -13.13
N GLY A 73 69.58 26.17 -14.05
CA GLY A 73 70.46 27.16 -14.71
C GLY A 73 71.27 26.69 -15.93
N ALA A 74 71.75 27.56 -16.82
CA ALA A 74 71.51 29.01 -17.07
C ALA A 74 72.20 29.38 -18.42
N SER A 75 71.95 30.47 -19.16
CA SER A 75 71.00 31.62 -19.10
C SER A 75 70.53 31.90 -20.56
N SER A 76 70.21 33.07 -21.14
CA SER A 76 70.10 34.53 -20.86
C SER A 76 69.50 35.17 -22.14
N GLY A 77 68.91 36.38 -22.18
CA GLY A 77 68.68 37.43 -21.16
C GLY A 77 68.07 38.69 -21.84
N SER A 78 67.82 39.75 -21.05
CA SER A 78 67.03 40.96 -21.41
C SER A 78 65.52 40.69 -21.59
N GLY A 79 64.61 41.58 -21.20
CA GLY A 79 64.74 42.84 -20.43
C GLY A 79 63.42 43.63 -20.45
N ASP A 80 63.08 44.28 -19.33
CA ASP A 80 61.92 45.17 -19.07
C ASP A 80 60.53 44.45 -19.16
N ASP A 81 59.59 44.43 -18.20
CA ASP A 81 59.04 45.42 -17.25
C ASP A 81 58.16 46.52 -17.92
N GLU A 82 57.06 46.99 -17.33
CA GLU A 82 56.63 46.94 -15.91
C GLU A 82 55.09 46.91 -15.74
N GLN A 83 54.60 46.62 -14.53
CA GLN A 83 53.19 46.80 -14.12
C GLN A 83 53.12 47.50 -12.74
N THR A 84 52.04 48.25 -12.51
CA THR A 84 51.55 48.83 -11.23
C THR A 84 52.15 50.16 -10.80
N ASP A 85 51.28 51.01 -10.26
CA ASP A 85 51.59 51.94 -9.16
C ASP A 85 50.31 52.07 -8.30
N THR A 86 50.45 52.30 -6.99
CA THR A 86 49.32 52.30 -6.03
C THR A 86 49.49 53.29 -4.87
N GLY A 87 48.71 54.37 -4.91
CA GLY A 87 48.18 55.08 -3.73
C GLY A 87 48.95 56.34 -3.24
N GLY A 88 48.23 57.42 -2.92
CA GLY A 88 48.89 58.67 -2.49
C GLY A 88 48.04 59.90 -2.09
N ALA A 89 46.95 59.75 -1.33
CA ALA A 89 46.17 60.86 -0.69
C ALA A 89 45.46 61.85 -1.68
N THR A 90 44.60 62.81 -1.30
CA THR A 90 44.20 63.45 0.00
C THR A 90 42.68 63.77 0.08
N SER A 91 42.10 63.75 1.29
CA SER A 91 40.87 64.46 1.76
C SER A 91 39.63 64.55 0.84
N GLY A 92 38.49 63.90 1.15
CA GLY A 92 37.44 64.44 2.05
C GLY A 92 36.13 64.69 1.26
N SER A 93 34.90 64.73 1.79
CA SER A 93 34.42 64.75 3.18
C SER A 93 32.94 64.28 3.29
N GLY A 94 32.63 63.31 4.17
CA GLY A 94 31.28 63.02 4.70
C GLY A 94 30.24 62.39 3.75
N SER A 95 29.14 61.78 4.22
CA SER A 95 28.81 61.30 5.58
C SER A 95 27.68 60.25 5.54
N THR A 96 27.70 59.29 6.48
CA THR A 96 26.54 58.52 7.05
C THR A 96 25.30 58.25 6.16
N SER A 97 25.02 57.01 5.75
CA SER A 97 24.50 55.89 6.57
C SER A 97 23.04 56.06 7.06
N GLY A 98 22.14 55.19 6.57
CA GLY A 98 20.77 54.98 7.07
C GLY A 98 20.07 53.84 6.32
N SER A 99 19.37 52.94 7.01
CA SER A 99 18.77 51.72 6.44
C SER A 99 17.31 51.55 6.85
N GLY A 100 16.49 50.89 6.01
CA GLY A 100 15.26 50.23 6.47
C GLY A 100 13.99 50.43 5.62
N SER A 101 13.52 49.34 5.01
CA SER A 101 12.12 48.85 4.91
C SER A 101 10.92 49.85 4.84
N GLY A 102 10.01 49.66 3.88
CA GLY A 102 8.67 50.27 3.92
C GLY A 102 7.75 49.94 2.73
N SER A 103 6.51 49.52 3.01
CA SER A 103 5.50 49.06 2.04
C SER A 103 4.56 50.19 1.54
N THR A 104 4.01 49.99 0.33
CA THR A 104 2.68 50.44 -0.17
C THR A 104 2.31 51.92 -0.40
N SER A 105 1.81 52.17 -1.63
CA SER A 105 0.63 52.99 -2.00
C SER A 105 0.75 54.48 -2.42
N THR A 106 0.01 54.79 -3.50
CA THR A 106 -0.64 56.08 -3.87
C THR A 106 0.19 57.34 -4.21
N THR A 107 0.25 57.64 -5.51
CA THR A 107 -0.06 58.94 -6.18
C THR A 107 0.13 60.29 -5.46
N THR A 108 0.92 61.21 -6.06
CA THR A 108 0.43 62.47 -6.70
C THR A 108 1.54 63.23 -7.47
N ASP A 109 1.13 64.02 -8.46
CA ASP A 109 1.86 65.09 -9.18
C ASP A 109 1.44 66.47 -8.63
N PRO A 110 2.26 67.57 -8.69
CA PRO A 110 1.93 68.67 -9.64
C PRO A 110 3.06 69.67 -10.04
N SER A 111 2.90 70.36 -11.19
CA SER A 111 3.16 71.82 -11.47
C SER A 111 3.19 72.11 -12.99
N ASP A 112 2.83 73.26 -13.59
CA ASP A 112 2.09 74.54 -13.34
C ASP A 112 1.81 75.14 -14.76
N ASP A 113 0.92 76.08 -15.14
CA ASP A 113 -0.04 77.05 -14.54
C ASP A 113 -1.19 77.33 -15.59
N ASP A 114 -2.22 78.14 -15.28
CA ASP A 114 -3.47 78.38 -16.06
C ASP A 114 -3.41 79.46 -17.18
N THR A 115 -4.28 79.37 -18.22
CA THR A 115 -5.39 80.35 -18.51
C THR A 115 -6.16 80.11 -19.86
N PRO A 116 -7.44 80.56 -20.02
CA PRO A 116 -8.41 80.01 -21.01
C PRO A 116 -9.15 81.13 -21.84
N PRO A 117 -10.39 81.00 -22.40
CA PRO A 117 -11.29 79.85 -22.65
C PRO A 117 -12.00 79.77 -24.05
N GLY A 118 -12.64 78.61 -24.35
CA GLY A 118 -14.04 78.57 -24.88
C GLY A 118 -14.35 78.05 -26.30
N GLU A 119 -15.02 76.87 -26.37
CA GLU A 119 -16.17 76.50 -27.26
C GLU A 119 -16.04 76.53 -28.83
N THR A 120 -16.79 75.76 -29.66
CA THR A 120 -17.60 74.51 -29.53
C THR A 120 -17.71 73.79 -30.91
N ASP A 121 -18.06 72.49 -30.86
CA ASP A 121 -18.66 71.53 -31.83
C ASP A 121 -18.98 71.82 -33.34
N GLU A 122 -19.08 70.69 -34.08
CA GLU A 122 -19.86 70.40 -35.31
C GLU A 122 -19.50 71.06 -36.67
N THR A 123 -19.09 70.24 -37.67
CA THR A 123 -19.75 70.04 -39.01
C THR A 123 -18.92 69.14 -39.96
N ASP A 124 -19.53 68.70 -41.08
CA ASP A 124 -19.09 67.62 -41.97
C ASP A 124 -18.99 68.05 -43.47
N GLU A 125 -18.44 67.17 -44.32
CA GLU A 125 -18.42 67.13 -45.80
C GLU A 125 -17.59 68.16 -46.62
N THR A 126 -16.78 67.65 -47.59
CA THR A 126 -16.86 67.94 -49.05
C THR A 126 -15.69 67.37 -49.91
N ASP A 127 -16.05 66.70 -51.02
CA ASP A 127 -15.45 66.69 -52.39
C ASP A 127 -13.94 66.39 -52.65
N SER A 128 -13.51 65.88 -53.83
CA SER A 128 -14.17 65.13 -54.93
C SER A 128 -13.14 64.59 -55.98
N ASP A 129 -13.68 63.99 -57.07
CA ASP A 129 -13.14 63.87 -58.45
C ASP A 129 -12.64 62.51 -59.01
N THR A 130 -12.82 62.37 -60.33
CA THR A 130 -12.86 61.15 -61.19
C THR A 130 -12.10 61.45 -62.53
N PRO A 131 -12.36 60.92 -63.76
CA PRO A 131 -13.08 59.74 -64.32
C PRO A 131 -12.16 58.98 -65.35
N PRO A 132 -12.58 58.49 -66.55
CA PRO A 132 -13.76 57.75 -67.05
C PRO A 132 -13.38 56.32 -67.59
N GLY A 133 -14.26 55.46 -68.15
CA GLY A 133 -15.72 55.48 -68.36
C GLY A 133 -16.19 54.46 -69.43
N ASP A 134 -17.40 54.69 -69.95
CA ASP A 134 -18.13 54.06 -71.08
C ASP A 134 -19.06 52.86 -70.78
N ASP A 135 -20.34 53.05 -71.15
CA ASP A 135 -21.55 52.29 -70.78
C ASP A 135 -22.04 51.30 -71.87
N GLU A 136 -23.14 50.58 -71.59
CA GLU A 136 -24.28 50.40 -72.54
C GLU A 136 -25.60 50.08 -71.78
N ASP A 137 -26.74 50.27 -72.43
CA ASP A 137 -28.03 50.65 -71.80
C ASP A 137 -29.04 49.50 -71.51
N SER A 138 -30.23 49.89 -71.06
CA SER A 138 -31.18 49.19 -70.20
C SER A 138 -32.48 48.72 -70.88
N VAL A 139 -33.16 47.74 -70.26
CA VAL A 139 -34.57 47.38 -70.54
C VAL A 139 -35.28 46.93 -69.26
N GLU A 140 -36.47 47.50 -68.96
CA GLU A 140 -37.37 47.02 -67.89
C GLU A 140 -38.28 45.86 -68.34
N THR A 141 -38.73 44.99 -67.42
CA THR A 141 -40.12 44.93 -66.90
C THR A 141 -40.44 43.63 -66.12
N SER A 142 -41.49 43.67 -65.27
CA SER A 142 -42.13 42.53 -64.54
C SER A 142 -41.27 41.85 -63.44
N SER A 143 -41.64 41.77 -62.14
CA SER A 143 -42.88 42.08 -61.39
C SER A 143 -44.11 41.20 -61.71
N SER A 144 -44.87 40.66 -60.74
CA SER A 144 -44.75 40.66 -59.26
C SER A 144 -45.76 39.67 -58.60
N THR A 145 -45.94 39.76 -57.27
CA THR A 145 -46.98 39.12 -56.38
C THR A 145 -46.87 37.61 -56.14
N THR A 146 -47.13 37.06 -54.93
CA THR A 146 -47.57 37.59 -53.59
C THR A 146 -46.88 36.70 -52.53
N GLY A 147 -46.40 37.09 -51.34
CA GLY A 147 -47.00 37.87 -50.24
C GLY A 147 -46.79 37.07 -48.93
N HIS A 148 -46.76 37.62 -47.71
CA HIS A 148 -47.00 38.99 -47.28
C HIS A 148 -46.24 39.31 -45.95
N ALA A 149 -45.97 40.59 -45.68
CA ALA A 149 -45.21 41.06 -44.50
C ALA A 149 -46.08 41.05 -43.21
N THR A 150 -45.57 40.71 -42.00
CA THR A 150 -44.72 41.48 -41.05
C THR A 150 -45.43 42.63 -40.32
N VAL A 151 -45.17 42.81 -39.00
CA VAL A 151 -44.97 44.09 -38.24
C VAL A 151 -45.45 44.03 -36.76
N LEU A 152 -44.47 44.11 -35.84
CA LEU A 152 -44.41 44.73 -34.48
C LEU A 152 -45.47 44.48 -33.38
N ALA A 153 -44.98 43.97 -32.23
CA ALA A 153 -44.92 44.62 -30.89
C ALA A 153 -46.14 45.42 -30.34
N ARG A 154 -46.55 45.35 -29.05
CA ARG A 154 -45.87 44.87 -27.82
C ARG A 154 -46.83 44.74 -26.61
N LEU A 155 -46.37 43.98 -25.60
CA LEU A 155 -46.66 44.07 -24.14
C LEU A 155 -47.81 43.24 -23.51
N ALA A 156 -47.53 42.81 -22.25
CA ALA A 156 -48.40 42.27 -21.19
C ALA A 156 -48.82 40.78 -21.21
N GLN A 157 -48.74 40.17 -20.02
CA GLN A 157 -49.23 38.83 -19.66
C GLN A 157 -50.70 38.90 -19.20
N VAL A 158 -51.43 37.77 -19.27
CA VAL A 158 -52.43 37.30 -18.29
C VAL A 158 -52.79 35.83 -18.60
N THR A 159 -53.33 35.09 -17.62
CA THR A 159 -53.80 33.69 -17.77
C THR A 159 -55.08 33.59 -18.63
N PRO A 160 -55.57 32.36 -18.88
CA PRO A 160 -56.86 32.07 -18.26
C PRO A 160 -56.98 30.68 -17.65
N ASP A 161 -57.81 30.60 -16.61
CA ASP A 161 -58.17 29.43 -15.82
C ASP A 161 -59.54 28.85 -16.23
N GLU A 162 -59.73 27.53 -16.05
CA GLU A 162 -60.97 26.85 -15.60
C GLU A 162 -62.30 26.98 -16.42
N HIS A 163 -63.34 26.13 -16.30
CA HIS A 163 -63.58 24.86 -15.56
C HIS A 163 -64.60 23.95 -16.29
N ASP A 164 -64.91 22.78 -15.68
CA ASP A 164 -66.12 21.93 -15.85
C ASP A 164 -66.22 21.07 -17.14
N THR A 165 -66.79 19.85 -17.16
CA THR A 165 -67.22 18.83 -16.15
C THR A 165 -67.36 17.45 -16.86
N ALA A 166 -67.51 16.25 -16.25
CA ALA A 166 -67.58 15.79 -14.85
C ALA A 166 -67.15 14.30 -14.74
N ALA A 167 -66.74 13.88 -13.52
CA ALA A 167 -67.01 12.61 -12.81
C ALA A 167 -66.86 11.20 -13.47
N ALA A 168 -66.50 10.13 -12.75
CA ALA A 168 -65.79 9.95 -11.46
C ALA A 168 -65.57 8.43 -11.19
N ALA A 169 -64.37 8.01 -10.73
CA ALA A 169 -64.16 6.81 -9.90
C ALA A 169 -62.69 6.70 -9.39
N ASP A 170 -62.55 6.32 -8.12
CA ASP A 170 -61.36 5.93 -7.35
C ASP A 170 -61.88 4.83 -6.35
N PRO A 171 -61.11 3.86 -5.78
CA PRO A 171 -59.67 3.92 -5.49
C PRO A 171 -58.81 2.64 -5.66
N GLY A 172 -57.48 2.88 -5.72
CA GLY A 172 -56.49 2.23 -4.83
C GLY A 172 -55.87 0.86 -5.17
N THR A 173 -54.54 0.78 -5.18
CA THR A 173 -53.75 0.05 -4.16
C THR A 173 -52.24 0.33 -4.23
N ASP A 174 -51.61 0.30 -3.06
CA ASP A 174 -50.19 0.52 -2.69
C ASP A 174 -49.99 -0.37 -1.41
N PRO A 175 -48.80 -0.87 -0.98
CA PRO A 175 -47.43 -0.48 -1.39
C PRO A 175 -46.36 -1.60 -1.54
N ASP A 176 -45.15 -1.17 -1.89
CA ASP A 176 -43.85 -1.43 -1.20
C ASP A 176 -42.74 -2.29 -1.85
N SER A 177 -41.51 -1.74 -1.72
CA SER A 177 -40.15 -2.31 -1.75
C SER A 177 -39.71 -3.34 -2.80
N GLY A 178 -38.52 -3.12 -3.39
CA GLY A 178 -37.81 -4.17 -4.14
C GLY A 178 -36.72 -3.68 -5.11
N THR A 179 -35.59 -3.23 -4.56
CA THR A 179 -34.27 -3.04 -5.24
C THR A 179 -34.15 -3.55 -6.69
N ASP A 180 -33.96 -2.64 -7.66
CA ASP A 180 -33.29 -3.02 -8.93
C ASP A 180 -31.79 -2.76 -8.80
N THR A 181 -30.98 -3.69 -9.30
CA THR A 181 -29.54 -3.80 -9.02
C THR A 181 -28.70 -3.22 -10.15
N VAL A 182 -27.53 -2.68 -9.79
CA VAL A 182 -26.50 -2.28 -10.76
C VAL A 182 -26.17 -3.45 -11.68
N GLN A 183 -26.58 -3.33 -12.96
CA GLN A 183 -26.18 -4.26 -14.02
C GLN A 183 -24.66 -4.13 -14.21
N THR A 184 -23.93 -5.14 -13.73
CA THR A 184 -22.48 -5.23 -13.86
C THR A 184 -22.05 -5.35 -15.31
N PHE A 185 -20.90 -4.76 -15.67
CA PHE A 185 -20.25 -5.00 -16.96
C PHE A 185 -20.02 -6.51 -17.17
N ALA A 186 -20.79 -7.12 -18.07
CA ALA A 186 -20.58 -8.49 -18.49
C ALA A 186 -19.30 -8.59 -19.34
N ALA A 187 -18.47 -9.58 -19.07
CA ALA A 187 -17.19 -9.73 -19.76
C ALA A 187 -17.39 -10.13 -21.22
N LEU A 188 -16.74 -9.42 -22.14
CA LEU A 188 -16.59 -9.82 -23.54
C LEU A 188 -15.55 -10.93 -23.66
N THR A 189 -15.93 -12.13 -23.21
CA THR A 189 -15.17 -13.38 -23.38
C THR A 189 -15.93 -14.34 -24.27
N ASP A 190 -16.16 -13.95 -25.53
CA ASP A 190 -16.53 -14.86 -26.60
C ASP A 190 -15.71 -14.52 -27.85
N THR A 191 -15.18 -15.55 -28.52
CA THR A 191 -14.26 -15.39 -29.65
C THR A 191 -15.04 -15.18 -30.94
N VAL A 192 -15.51 -13.95 -31.15
CA VAL A 192 -16.02 -13.49 -32.44
C VAL A 192 -14.91 -13.63 -33.49
N ASP A 193 -15.22 -14.29 -34.60
CA ASP A 193 -14.26 -14.64 -35.63
C ASP A 193 -13.72 -13.38 -36.33
N ILE A 194 -12.51 -12.93 -35.95
CA ILE A 194 -11.86 -11.74 -36.53
C ILE A 194 -11.61 -11.91 -38.04
N ALA A 195 -11.60 -13.15 -38.54
CA ALA A 195 -11.56 -13.47 -39.97
C ALA A 195 -12.83 -13.05 -40.74
N ALA A 196 -13.98 -12.85 -40.09
CA ALA A 196 -15.25 -12.53 -40.73
C ALA A 196 -15.44 -11.04 -41.05
N ALA A 197 -14.60 -10.14 -40.53
CA ALA A 197 -14.68 -8.70 -40.76
C ALA A 197 -14.03 -8.23 -42.09
N ALA A 198 -13.66 -9.16 -42.98
CA ALA A 198 -12.89 -8.89 -44.19
C ALA A 198 -13.71 -8.30 -45.37
N ASP A 199 -15.02 -8.10 -45.22
CA ASP A 199 -15.90 -7.45 -46.21
C ASP A 199 -16.29 -6.03 -45.76
N ALA A 200 -15.29 -5.25 -45.34
CA ALA A 200 -15.43 -3.85 -44.92
C ALA A 200 -15.49 -2.89 -46.13
N SER A 201 -16.50 -3.09 -47.00
CA SER A 201 -16.83 -2.11 -48.04
C SER A 201 -17.06 -0.71 -47.43
N PRO A 202 -16.67 0.40 -48.09
CA PRO A 202 -16.80 1.76 -47.53
C PRO A 202 -18.21 2.15 -47.05
N THR A 203 -19.26 1.49 -47.53
CA THR A 203 -20.63 1.61 -47.00
C THR A 203 -20.75 1.19 -45.53
N ALA A 204 -20.11 0.08 -45.15
CA ALA A 204 -20.33 -0.57 -43.85
C ALA A 204 -19.90 0.30 -42.64
N LEU A 205 -18.80 1.06 -42.76
CA LEU A 205 -18.40 2.02 -41.72
C LEU A 205 -19.33 3.25 -41.65
N LYS A 206 -19.87 3.67 -42.80
CA LYS A 206 -20.74 4.85 -42.91
C LYS A 206 -22.10 4.58 -42.26
N ASP A 207 -22.60 3.36 -42.40
CA ASP A 207 -23.84 2.89 -41.78
C ASP A 207 -23.75 2.75 -40.24
N TRP A 208 -22.54 2.70 -39.67
CA TRP A 208 -22.33 2.75 -38.22
C TRP A 208 -22.37 4.18 -37.64
N GLY A 209 -22.55 5.21 -38.49
CA GLY A 209 -22.67 6.61 -38.06
C GLY A 209 -21.37 7.25 -37.57
N ILE A 210 -20.23 6.58 -37.76
CA ILE A 210 -18.92 7.08 -37.32
C ILE A 210 -18.35 8.02 -38.39
N PRO A 211 -17.99 9.28 -38.05
CA PRO A 211 -17.45 10.21 -39.04
C PRO A 211 -16.06 9.76 -39.51
N LEU A 212 -15.85 9.73 -40.83
CA LEU A 212 -14.52 9.56 -41.41
C LEU A 212 -13.69 10.85 -41.20
N PRO A 213 -12.38 10.74 -40.92
CA PRO A 213 -11.52 11.90 -40.74
C PRO A 213 -11.43 12.78 -42.00
N THR A 214 -11.37 14.09 -41.79
CA THR A 214 -10.93 15.05 -42.81
C THR A 214 -9.42 15.20 -42.73
N TYR A 215 -8.78 15.32 -43.90
CA TYR A 215 -7.34 15.57 -44.00
C TYR A 215 -7.11 16.92 -44.68
N PRO A 216 -6.16 17.74 -44.20
CA PRO A 216 -5.83 19.02 -44.81
C PRO A 216 -5.08 18.82 -46.13
N ASP A 217 -5.12 19.83 -46.99
CA ASP A 217 -4.22 19.93 -48.13
C ASP A 217 -2.78 20.14 -47.65
N VAL A 218 -1.93 19.12 -47.80
CA VAL A 218 -0.50 19.17 -47.43
C VAL A 218 0.31 19.40 -48.70
N PRO A 219 1.04 20.53 -48.85
CA PRO A 219 1.78 20.84 -50.07
C PRO A 219 2.73 19.72 -50.50
N GLY A 220 2.55 19.25 -51.74
CA GLY A 220 3.33 18.17 -52.35
C GLY A 220 2.80 16.74 -52.10
N PHE A 221 1.84 16.54 -51.19
CA PHE A 221 1.23 15.23 -50.92
C PHE A 221 -0.24 15.20 -51.34
N THR A 222 -0.70 14.04 -51.83
CA THR A 222 -2.11 13.80 -52.15
C THR A 222 -2.91 13.52 -50.89
N LYS A 223 -4.23 13.75 -50.94
CA LYS A 223 -5.12 13.44 -49.80
C LYS A 223 -5.07 11.94 -49.44
N THR A 224 -4.79 11.08 -50.41
CA THR A 224 -4.59 9.63 -50.25
C THR A 224 -3.26 9.30 -49.58
N GLU A 225 -2.16 9.97 -49.94
CA GLU A 225 -0.86 9.81 -49.28
C GLU A 225 -0.94 10.24 -47.80
N VAL A 226 -1.58 11.38 -47.51
CA VAL A 226 -1.83 11.84 -46.12
C VAL A 226 -2.69 10.82 -45.36
N ALA A 227 -3.72 10.26 -45.99
CA ALA A 227 -4.56 9.22 -45.39
C ALA A 227 -3.77 7.94 -45.08
N ALA A 228 -2.88 7.51 -45.98
CA ALA A 228 -2.03 6.34 -45.80
C ALA A 228 -1.08 6.50 -44.61
N VAL A 229 -0.41 7.65 -44.50
CA VAL A 229 0.51 7.96 -43.40
C VAL A 229 -0.23 7.97 -42.05
N VAL A 230 -1.40 8.61 -41.99
CA VAL A 230 -2.22 8.62 -40.76
C VAL A 230 -2.70 7.22 -40.39
N PHE A 231 -3.15 6.41 -41.36
CA PHE A 231 -3.54 5.02 -41.10
C PHE A 231 -2.37 4.19 -40.57
N VAL A 232 -1.19 4.24 -41.21
CA VAL A 232 -0.01 3.45 -40.79
C VAL A 232 0.50 3.87 -39.41
N GLY A 233 0.55 5.18 -39.12
CA GLY A 233 0.96 5.69 -37.81
C GLY A 233 0.01 5.25 -36.68
N LEU A 234 -1.30 5.37 -36.92
CA LEU A 234 -2.31 4.85 -35.98
C LEU A 234 -2.22 3.32 -35.84
N ALA A 235 -1.98 2.58 -36.93
CA ALA A 235 -1.89 1.12 -36.91
C ALA A 235 -0.72 0.63 -36.05
N GLY A 236 0.45 1.26 -36.18
CA GLY A 236 1.59 1.00 -35.30
C GLY A 236 1.25 1.25 -33.83
N ALA A 237 0.58 2.37 -33.53
CA ALA A 237 0.19 2.74 -32.16
C ALA A 237 -0.88 1.80 -31.56
N THR A 238 -1.86 1.35 -32.34
CA THR A 238 -2.84 0.33 -31.91
C THR A 238 -2.13 -1.00 -31.61
N VAL A 239 -1.27 -1.49 -32.51
CA VAL A 239 -0.54 -2.76 -32.31
C VAL A 239 0.40 -2.69 -31.11
N ALA A 240 1.06 -1.55 -30.87
CA ALA A 240 1.94 -1.35 -29.72
C ALA A 240 1.19 -1.21 -28.37
N SER A 241 -0.06 -0.72 -28.37
CA SER A 241 -0.84 -0.49 -27.13
C SER A 241 -1.65 -1.70 -26.67
N LEU A 242 -2.08 -2.58 -27.60
CA LEU A 242 -2.83 -3.81 -27.30
C LEU A 242 -2.22 -4.69 -26.17
N PRO A 243 -0.89 -4.91 -26.07
CA PRO A 243 -0.31 -5.76 -25.02
C PRO A 243 -0.20 -5.08 -23.64
N VAL A 244 -0.22 -3.74 -23.59
CA VAL A 244 0.13 -2.97 -22.38
C VAL A 244 -1.05 -2.24 -21.76
N ASN A 245 -2.06 -1.83 -22.55
CA ASN A 245 -3.31 -1.27 -22.02
C ASN A 245 -4.48 -1.51 -22.99
N PRO A 246 -5.18 -2.66 -22.88
CA PRO A 246 -6.26 -3.02 -23.79
C PRO A 246 -7.49 -2.10 -23.70
N LEU A 247 -7.67 -1.35 -22.60
CA LEU A 247 -8.78 -0.39 -22.47
C LEU A 247 -8.51 0.92 -23.23
N LEU A 248 -7.26 1.38 -23.27
CA LEU A 248 -6.86 2.51 -24.14
C LEU A 248 -6.71 2.10 -25.60
N ALA A 249 -6.45 0.83 -25.89
CA ALA A 249 -6.37 0.32 -27.26
C ALA A 249 -7.72 0.38 -28.00
N ILE A 250 -8.88 0.34 -27.31
CA ILE A 250 -10.22 0.37 -27.94
C ILE A 250 -10.49 1.67 -28.74
N PRO A 251 -10.38 2.89 -28.17
CA PRO A 251 -10.60 4.12 -28.95
C PRO A 251 -9.55 4.31 -30.05
N LEU A 252 -8.31 3.85 -29.83
CA LEU A 252 -7.25 3.92 -30.84
C LEU A 252 -7.49 2.94 -32.00
N ALA A 253 -7.98 1.74 -31.71
CA ALA A 253 -8.44 0.77 -32.71
C ALA A 253 -9.60 1.32 -33.56
N LEU A 254 -10.51 2.08 -32.94
CA LEU A 254 -11.60 2.74 -33.66
C LEU A 254 -11.07 3.85 -34.59
N MET A 255 -10.07 4.62 -34.15
CA MET A 255 -9.39 5.62 -35.00
C MET A 255 -8.59 4.98 -36.15
N THR A 256 -7.95 3.82 -35.95
CA THR A 256 -7.32 3.08 -37.07
C THR A 256 -8.35 2.65 -38.11
N LEU A 257 -9.54 2.23 -37.67
CA LEU A 257 -10.56 1.71 -38.57
C LEU A 257 -11.18 2.84 -39.41
N THR A 258 -11.43 4.01 -38.84
CA THR A 258 -11.90 5.18 -39.60
C THR A 258 -10.83 5.78 -40.51
N ALA A 259 -9.56 5.79 -40.09
CA ALA A 259 -8.44 6.18 -40.95
C ALA A 259 -8.28 5.23 -42.15
N LEU A 260 -8.37 3.90 -41.93
CA LEU A 260 -8.37 2.90 -42.99
C LEU A 260 -9.53 3.10 -43.97
N GLY A 261 -10.75 3.27 -43.45
CA GLY A 261 -11.93 3.52 -44.27
C GLY A 261 -11.81 4.78 -45.13
N ARG A 262 -11.16 5.84 -44.61
CA ARG A 262 -10.90 7.08 -45.35
C ARG A 262 -9.76 6.94 -46.37
N PHE A 263 -8.71 6.18 -46.05
CA PHE A 263 -7.65 5.84 -47.01
C PHE A 263 -8.19 5.03 -48.19
N ILE A 264 -8.99 3.99 -47.94
CA ILE A 264 -9.65 3.22 -49.01
C ILE A 264 -10.58 4.12 -49.82
N GLN A 265 -11.38 4.97 -49.17
CA GLN A 265 -12.29 5.88 -49.87
C GLN A 265 -11.55 6.87 -50.79
N LEU A 266 -10.43 7.44 -50.35
CA LEU A 266 -9.66 8.41 -51.13
C LEU A 266 -8.78 7.75 -52.20
N GLY A 267 -8.30 6.53 -51.96
CA GLY A 267 -7.40 5.85 -52.89
C GLY A 267 -8.09 4.98 -53.93
N THR A 268 -9.42 4.77 -53.85
CA THR A 268 -10.16 3.97 -54.84
C THR A 268 -10.30 4.74 -56.15
N ASN A 269 -9.96 4.10 -57.28
CA ASN A 269 -10.09 4.66 -58.63
C ASN A 269 -11.33 4.12 -59.35
N THR A 270 -12.14 5.01 -59.94
CA THR A 270 -13.17 4.63 -60.90
C THR A 270 -12.53 4.32 -62.26
N ALA A 271 -12.95 3.25 -62.95
CA ALA A 271 -12.45 2.99 -64.30
C ALA A 271 -13.07 4.00 -65.30
N PRO A 272 -12.31 4.46 -66.31
CA PRO A 272 -12.77 5.51 -67.19
C PRO A 272 -13.93 5.02 -68.07
N THR A 273 -14.82 5.94 -68.42
CA THR A 273 -16.05 5.67 -69.16
C THR A 273 -16.04 6.33 -70.53
N LEU A 274 -16.73 5.72 -71.49
CA LEU A 274 -16.94 6.28 -72.83
C LEU A 274 -18.26 7.04 -72.84
N LEU A 275 -18.24 8.36 -73.06
CA LEU A 275 -19.44 9.18 -73.23
C LEU A 275 -19.99 9.05 -74.66
N GLY A 276 -19.11 8.97 -75.66
CA GLY A 276 -19.51 8.92 -77.07
C GLY A 276 -18.35 8.72 -78.03
N THR A 277 -18.71 8.52 -79.30
CA THR A 277 -17.77 8.55 -80.43
C THR A 277 -18.44 9.30 -81.58
N SER A 278 -17.73 10.25 -82.20
CA SER A 278 -18.22 10.98 -83.38
C SER A 278 -17.44 10.58 -84.64
N GLN A 279 -18.04 10.82 -85.82
CA GLN A 279 -17.43 10.65 -87.13
C GLN A 279 -17.95 11.77 -88.05
N GLU A 280 -17.05 12.41 -88.81
CA GLU A 280 -17.43 13.34 -89.88
C GLU A 280 -17.79 12.59 -91.17
N GLU A 281 -18.59 13.23 -92.03
CA GLU A 281 -18.89 12.71 -93.38
C GLU A 281 -17.57 12.57 -94.19
N PRO A 282 -17.26 11.37 -94.72
CA PRO A 282 -15.95 11.07 -95.29
C PRO A 282 -15.65 11.92 -96.53
N ILE A 283 -14.43 12.44 -96.63
CA ILE A 283 -14.00 13.29 -97.75
C ILE A 283 -14.13 12.48 -99.06
N PRO A 284 -15.03 12.86 -100.00
CA PRO A 284 -15.58 11.94 -101.01
C PRO A 284 -14.63 11.57 -102.16
N ILE A 285 -13.35 11.94 -102.06
CA ILE A 285 -12.27 11.64 -103.02
C ILE A 285 -11.18 10.78 -102.36
N LEU A 286 -11.00 10.87 -101.04
CA LEU A 286 -9.99 10.13 -100.27
C LEU A 286 -10.57 8.99 -99.41
N GLY A 287 -11.87 9.01 -99.10
CA GLY A 287 -12.53 8.04 -98.22
C GLY A 287 -11.97 7.98 -96.79
N THR A 288 -11.17 8.99 -96.40
CA THR A 288 -10.66 9.15 -95.04
C THR A 288 -11.80 9.61 -94.13
N VAL A 289 -11.93 8.96 -92.98
CA VAL A 289 -12.89 9.29 -91.92
C VAL A 289 -12.12 9.98 -90.80
N ILE A 290 -12.53 11.20 -90.43
CA ILE A 290 -12.11 11.85 -89.18
C ILE A 290 -13.18 11.54 -88.14
N GLY A 291 -12.76 11.30 -86.90
CA GLY A 291 -13.69 11.08 -85.80
C GLY A 291 -13.06 11.43 -84.45
N ASP A 292 -13.89 11.33 -83.42
CA ASP A 292 -13.55 11.75 -82.06
C ASP A 292 -14.06 10.76 -81.01
N ILE A 293 -13.48 10.80 -79.81
CA ILE A 293 -13.71 9.84 -78.73
C ILE A 293 -13.78 10.57 -77.38
N ASP A 294 -15.01 10.82 -76.91
CA ASP A 294 -15.26 11.45 -75.62
C ASP A 294 -15.07 10.45 -74.46
N GLY A 295 -13.88 10.46 -73.84
CA GLY A 295 -13.64 9.79 -72.56
C GLY A 295 -14.04 10.67 -71.35
N PHE A 296 -14.52 10.04 -70.28
CA PHE A 296 -14.79 10.68 -68.99
C PHE A 296 -14.40 9.76 -67.83
N ASP A 297 -13.55 10.28 -66.95
CA ASP A 297 -13.35 9.71 -65.61
C ASP A 297 -14.20 10.46 -64.57
N ALA A 298 -14.65 9.73 -63.53
CA ALA A 298 -15.52 10.21 -62.49
C ALA A 298 -14.80 10.87 -61.30
N ASP A 299 -13.52 10.53 -61.08
CA ASP A 299 -12.71 11.06 -59.98
C ASP A 299 -11.90 12.31 -60.41
N GLY A 300 -11.66 12.46 -61.72
CA GLY A 300 -11.15 13.65 -62.40
C GLY A 300 -9.80 13.46 -63.11
N ASP A 301 -9.35 12.22 -63.29
CA ASP A 301 -7.98 11.92 -63.68
C ASP A 301 -7.65 12.17 -65.17
N PRO A 302 -6.39 12.53 -65.52
CA PRO A 302 -6.00 12.81 -66.89
C PRO A 302 -6.01 11.54 -67.77
N LEU A 303 -6.89 11.53 -68.78
CA LEU A 303 -7.03 10.42 -69.72
C LEU A 303 -5.99 10.46 -70.85
N THR A 304 -5.59 9.27 -71.29
CA THR A 304 -4.76 9.07 -72.50
C THR A 304 -5.41 8.06 -73.44
N TYR A 305 -5.25 8.27 -74.75
CA TYR A 305 -5.92 7.49 -75.81
C TYR A 305 -4.91 6.71 -76.66
N THR A 306 -5.12 5.41 -76.85
CA THR A 306 -4.21 4.56 -77.64
C THR A 306 -4.95 3.57 -78.54
N VAL A 307 -4.47 3.37 -79.77
CA VAL A 307 -5.00 2.34 -80.68
C VAL A 307 -4.34 1.00 -80.35
N SER A 308 -5.01 0.18 -79.54
CA SER A 308 -4.50 -1.10 -79.05
C SER A 308 -4.59 -2.25 -80.08
N THR A 309 -5.39 -2.10 -81.14
CA THR A 309 -5.30 -2.96 -82.35
C THR A 309 -5.82 -2.21 -83.57
N GLN A 310 -4.98 -2.14 -84.61
CA GLN A 310 -5.29 -1.47 -85.89
C GLN A 310 -6.34 -2.22 -86.73
N GLY A 311 -6.95 -1.48 -87.67
CA GLY A 311 -7.87 -2.03 -88.67
C GLY A 311 -7.19 -2.97 -89.67
N THR A 312 -7.99 -3.72 -90.43
CA THR A 312 -7.52 -4.65 -91.47
C THR A 312 -7.54 -4.06 -92.88
N LYS A 313 -8.20 -2.91 -93.07
CA LYS A 313 -8.48 -2.27 -94.36
C LYS A 313 -8.03 -0.81 -94.41
N GLY A 314 -7.46 -0.28 -93.33
CA GLY A 314 -6.91 1.06 -93.25
C GLY A 314 -6.08 1.26 -91.98
N LEU A 315 -5.42 2.42 -91.91
CA LEU A 315 -4.59 2.85 -90.78
C LEU A 315 -5.34 3.90 -89.96
N VAL A 316 -5.38 3.72 -88.64
CA VAL A 316 -5.79 4.76 -87.68
C VAL A 316 -4.56 5.49 -87.17
N VAL A 317 -4.57 6.82 -87.26
CA VAL A 317 -3.68 7.70 -86.50
C VAL A 317 -4.54 8.47 -85.50
N MET A 318 -4.09 8.55 -84.25
CA MET A 318 -4.86 9.07 -83.12
C MET A 318 -3.99 10.04 -82.30
N ASN A 319 -4.58 11.14 -81.84
CA ASN A 319 -3.95 12.02 -80.87
C ASN A 319 -4.14 11.43 -79.46
N PRO A 320 -3.07 11.11 -78.72
CA PRO A 320 -3.19 10.48 -77.41
C PRO A 320 -3.71 11.41 -76.30
N LEU A 321 -3.84 12.73 -76.54
CA LEU A 321 -4.22 13.72 -75.54
C LEU A 321 -5.68 14.20 -75.63
N ASP A 322 -6.31 14.16 -76.81
CA ASP A 322 -7.69 14.65 -77.00
C ASP A 322 -8.68 13.63 -77.59
N GLY A 323 -8.22 12.42 -77.96
CA GLY A 323 -9.09 11.35 -78.46
C GLY A 323 -9.40 11.41 -79.96
N THR A 324 -9.04 12.51 -80.64
CA THR A 324 -9.29 12.67 -82.08
C THR A 324 -8.48 11.67 -82.91
N TYR A 325 -9.08 11.18 -84.01
CA TYR A 325 -8.43 10.24 -84.91
C TYR A 325 -8.76 10.48 -86.38
N ALA A 326 -7.82 10.10 -87.24
CA ALA A 326 -7.98 10.00 -88.68
C ALA A 326 -7.79 8.53 -89.12
N TYR A 327 -8.77 7.97 -89.81
CA TYR A 327 -8.71 6.65 -90.42
C TYR A 327 -8.56 6.78 -91.95
N THR A 328 -7.46 6.27 -92.49
CA THR A 328 -7.18 6.26 -93.93
C THR A 328 -7.28 4.84 -94.50
N PRO A 329 -8.23 4.56 -95.43
CA PRO A 329 -8.37 3.23 -96.03
C PRO A 329 -7.21 2.91 -96.99
N TYR A 330 -6.74 1.65 -96.96
CA TYR A 330 -5.70 1.14 -97.88
C TYR A 330 -6.19 0.96 -99.31
N THR A 331 -7.51 0.80 -99.53
CA THR A 331 -8.12 0.67 -100.86
C THR A 331 -9.53 1.25 -100.88
N LEU A 332 -9.84 2.11 -101.86
CA LEU A 332 -11.21 2.53 -102.14
C LEU A 332 -11.87 1.53 -103.11
N GLY A 333 -12.99 0.94 -102.70
CA GLY A 333 -13.72 -0.07 -103.47
C GLY A 333 -14.85 0.51 -104.33
N LEU A 334 -15.37 -0.30 -105.27
CA LEU A 334 -16.58 0.05 -106.06
C LEU A 334 -17.90 -0.05 -105.26
N ALA A 335 -17.84 -0.50 -104.01
CA ALA A 335 -18.94 -0.56 -103.06
C ALA A 335 -18.41 -0.27 -101.66
N GLY A 336 -19.22 0.35 -100.81
CA GLY A 336 -18.81 0.72 -99.45
C GLY A 336 -18.58 -0.48 -98.55
N VAL A 337 -17.61 -0.36 -97.64
CA VAL A 337 -17.21 -1.41 -96.70
C VAL A 337 -16.86 -0.83 -95.33
N GLU A 338 -17.14 -1.59 -94.28
CA GLU A 338 -16.77 -1.24 -92.90
C GLU A 338 -15.42 -1.85 -92.51
N ASP A 339 -14.70 -1.23 -91.58
CA ASP A 339 -13.56 -1.83 -90.87
C ASP A 339 -13.63 -1.48 -89.37
N THR A 340 -13.01 -2.30 -88.53
CA THR A 340 -13.09 -2.16 -87.06
C THR A 340 -11.70 -2.21 -86.45
N PHE A 341 -11.44 -1.28 -85.52
CA PHE A 341 -10.21 -1.19 -84.73
C PHE A 341 -10.54 -1.12 -83.23
N TYR A 342 -9.53 -1.27 -82.38
CA TYR A 342 -9.68 -1.21 -80.92
C TYR A 342 -8.91 -0.04 -80.33
N VAL A 343 -9.55 0.62 -79.37
CA VAL A 343 -9.02 1.78 -78.64
C VAL A 343 -9.01 1.46 -77.16
N THR A 344 -7.93 1.85 -76.48
CA THR A 344 -7.77 1.78 -75.04
C THR A 344 -7.62 3.20 -74.49
N ILE A 345 -8.53 3.57 -73.59
CA ILE A 345 -8.43 4.76 -72.73
C ILE A 345 -7.74 4.31 -71.44
N ASP A 346 -6.70 5.03 -71.01
CA ASP A 346 -5.97 4.78 -69.77
C ASP A 346 -5.90 6.05 -68.92
N ASP A 347 -6.35 5.97 -67.66
CA ASP A 347 -6.33 7.04 -66.66
C ASP A 347 -5.01 7.11 -65.88
N SER A 348 -4.05 6.21 -66.17
CA SER A 348 -2.99 5.82 -65.22
C SER A 348 -2.05 6.93 -64.72
N LEU A 349 -2.12 8.13 -65.27
CA LEU A 349 -1.49 9.33 -64.76
C LEU A 349 -2.05 9.75 -63.37
N GLY A 350 -3.30 9.40 -63.10
CA GLY A 350 -4.02 9.64 -61.83
C GLY A 350 -3.59 8.80 -60.63
N LYS A 351 -2.79 7.74 -60.84
CA LYS A 351 -2.41 6.72 -59.82
C LYS A 351 -1.77 7.25 -58.53
N ARG A 352 -1.28 8.49 -58.50
CA ARG A 352 -0.75 9.13 -57.28
C ARG A 352 -1.87 9.60 -56.33
N GLU A 353 -3.03 9.91 -56.90
CA GLU A 353 -4.23 10.38 -56.21
C GLU A 353 -5.17 9.19 -55.97
N HIS A 354 -5.35 8.31 -56.97
CA HIS A 354 -6.22 7.13 -56.90
C HIS A 354 -5.47 5.79 -57.20
N PRO A 355 -4.64 5.26 -56.27
CA PRO A 355 -3.81 4.07 -56.48
C PRO A 355 -4.51 2.69 -56.45
N LEU A 356 -5.82 2.60 -56.20
CA LEU A 356 -6.55 1.35 -55.96
C LEU A 356 -7.73 1.15 -56.93
N GLY A 357 -7.48 0.67 -58.15
CA GLY A 357 -8.58 0.29 -59.04
C GLY A 357 -8.15 -0.37 -60.36
N THR A 358 -9.07 -0.37 -61.31
CA THR A 358 -8.79 -0.63 -62.73
C THR A 358 -8.68 0.70 -63.46
N HIS A 359 -7.66 0.84 -64.29
CA HIS A 359 -7.23 2.11 -64.87
C HIS A 359 -7.57 2.28 -66.37
N THR A 360 -8.08 1.21 -67.00
CA THR A 360 -8.16 1.12 -68.46
C THR A 360 -9.52 0.63 -68.94
N LEU A 361 -10.12 1.35 -69.89
CA LEU A 361 -11.26 0.87 -70.68
C LEU A 361 -10.78 0.52 -72.09
N THR A 362 -11.21 -0.61 -72.65
CA THR A 362 -10.94 -0.98 -74.05
C THR A 362 -12.22 -1.33 -74.78
N PHE A 363 -12.42 -0.76 -75.95
CA PHE A 363 -13.63 -0.92 -76.78
C PHE A 363 -13.28 -0.91 -78.27
N ALA A 364 -14.27 -1.18 -79.11
CA ALA A 364 -14.12 -1.25 -80.57
C ALA A 364 -14.78 -0.04 -81.25
N VAL A 365 -14.13 0.49 -82.28
CA VAL A 365 -14.64 1.56 -83.15
C VAL A 365 -14.74 1.01 -84.57
N THR A 366 -15.89 1.25 -85.22
CA THR A 366 -16.15 0.82 -86.61
C THR A 366 -16.36 2.03 -87.49
N VAL A 367 -15.70 2.05 -88.64
CA VAL A 367 -15.71 3.14 -89.64
C VAL A 367 -16.22 2.62 -90.98
N SER A 368 -16.88 3.48 -91.77
CA SER A 368 -17.50 3.10 -93.05
C SER A 368 -16.91 3.89 -94.23
N ILE A 369 -16.51 3.20 -95.29
CA ILE A 369 -15.68 3.75 -96.38
C ILE A 369 -16.51 3.93 -97.67
N PRO A 370 -16.52 5.11 -98.32
CA PRO A 370 -17.17 5.34 -99.61
C PRO A 370 -16.30 4.91 -100.81
N GLY A 371 -16.92 4.80 -102.00
CA GLY A 371 -16.27 4.37 -103.25
C GLY A 371 -16.23 5.46 -104.32
N VAL A 372 -15.15 5.49 -105.13
CA VAL A 372 -14.84 6.56 -106.12
C VAL A 372 -14.21 5.96 -107.40
N ILE A 373 -14.24 6.67 -108.53
CA ILE A 373 -13.74 6.19 -109.85
C ILE A 373 -13.00 7.31 -110.61
N GLY A 374 -11.77 7.04 -111.06
CA GLY A 374 -11.01 7.86 -112.01
C GLY A 374 -9.57 7.37 -112.19
N GLU A 375 -9.04 7.40 -113.42
CA GLU A 375 -7.65 6.99 -113.70
C GLU A 375 -6.70 8.21 -113.68
N ASN A 376 -5.75 8.20 -112.75
CA ASN A 376 -4.51 8.98 -112.74
C ASN A 376 -3.40 8.07 -112.16
N GLN A 377 -2.13 8.37 -112.41
CA GLN A 377 -1.01 7.64 -111.80
C GLN A 377 -0.44 8.42 -110.60
N ALA A 378 0.25 7.71 -109.71
CA ALA A 378 0.93 8.32 -108.57
C ALA A 378 2.41 8.62 -108.92
N PRO A 379 3.05 9.61 -108.26
CA PRO A 379 4.47 9.86 -108.42
C PRO A 379 5.38 8.67 -108.03
N VAL A 380 6.68 8.78 -108.30
CA VAL A 380 7.68 7.75 -108.01
C VAL A 380 8.93 8.37 -107.37
N PHE A 381 9.43 7.77 -106.29
CA PHE A 381 10.75 8.09 -105.73
C PHE A 381 11.87 7.44 -106.57
N ASP A 382 12.65 8.26 -107.28
CA ASP A 382 13.90 7.86 -107.97
C ASP A 382 14.97 7.37 -106.98
N VAL A 383 15.07 8.08 -105.85
CA VAL A 383 16.05 7.84 -104.79
C VAL A 383 15.29 7.92 -103.47
N GLN A 384 15.20 6.79 -102.79
CA GLN A 384 14.61 6.67 -101.45
C GLN A 384 15.31 7.63 -100.48
N PRO A 385 14.59 8.29 -99.55
CA PRO A 385 15.22 9.27 -98.69
C PRO A 385 16.25 8.64 -97.75
N VAL A 386 17.39 9.31 -97.60
CA VAL A 386 18.51 8.84 -96.78
C VAL A 386 19.08 9.99 -95.96
N VAL A 387 19.41 9.72 -94.70
CA VAL A 387 20.10 10.68 -93.82
C VAL A 387 21.51 10.94 -94.34
N THR A 388 21.86 12.22 -94.50
CA THR A 388 23.16 12.70 -95.00
C THR A 388 24.00 13.41 -93.94
N GLY A 389 23.39 13.84 -92.83
CA GLY A 389 24.12 14.45 -91.71
C GLY A 389 23.26 14.62 -90.46
N SER A 390 23.92 14.85 -89.32
CA SER A 390 23.28 15.20 -88.04
C SER A 390 24.13 16.24 -87.29
N ASN A 391 23.48 17.00 -86.42
CA ASN A 391 24.11 17.99 -85.53
C ASN A 391 24.02 17.53 -84.07
N SER A 392 25.16 17.10 -83.51
CA SER A 392 25.28 16.60 -82.14
C SER A 392 24.95 17.63 -81.04
N GLN A 393 24.93 18.93 -81.38
CA GLN A 393 24.66 20.02 -80.42
C GLN A 393 23.19 20.47 -80.43
N THR A 394 22.40 20.10 -81.45
CA THR A 394 20.99 20.53 -81.56
C THR A 394 20.01 19.39 -81.84
N GLY A 395 20.49 18.15 -82.00
CA GLY A 395 19.66 16.99 -82.37
C GLY A 395 19.09 17.01 -83.79
N VAL A 396 19.35 18.08 -84.57
CA VAL A 396 18.82 18.26 -85.93
C VAL A 396 19.48 17.25 -86.89
N VAL A 397 18.66 16.63 -87.74
CA VAL A 397 19.08 15.63 -88.74
C VAL A 397 18.70 16.11 -90.14
N THR A 398 19.59 15.95 -91.11
CA THR A 398 19.34 16.29 -92.52
C THR A 398 19.51 15.08 -93.43
N GLY A 399 18.70 15.00 -94.47
CA GLY A 399 18.76 13.94 -95.47
C GLY A 399 18.25 14.37 -96.83
N THR A 400 18.48 13.55 -97.85
CA THR A 400 18.18 13.89 -99.26
C THR A 400 17.42 12.78 -99.97
N PHE A 401 16.57 13.15 -100.93
CA PHE A 401 15.83 12.21 -101.78
C PHE A 401 15.59 12.78 -103.19
N ARG A 402 15.06 11.94 -104.10
CA ARG A 402 14.56 12.38 -105.41
C ARG A 402 13.22 11.72 -105.71
N ALA A 403 12.32 12.46 -106.34
CA ALA A 403 11.06 11.95 -106.88
C ALA A 403 10.75 12.61 -108.22
N HIS A 404 9.93 11.94 -109.04
CA HIS A 404 9.36 12.48 -110.26
C HIS A 404 7.89 12.07 -110.40
N ASP A 405 7.13 12.86 -111.15
CA ASP A 405 5.78 12.51 -111.61
C ASP A 405 5.87 11.88 -113.02
N PRO A 406 5.28 10.70 -113.30
CA PRO A 406 5.37 10.05 -114.62
C PRO A 406 4.74 10.86 -115.75
N GLU A 407 3.71 11.65 -115.45
CA GLU A 407 3.01 12.55 -116.36
C GLU A 407 3.70 13.93 -116.48
N GLY A 408 4.68 14.24 -115.62
CA GLY A 408 5.47 15.46 -115.62
C GLY A 408 4.87 16.64 -114.83
N GLY A 409 3.91 16.36 -113.94
CA GLY A 409 3.33 17.32 -113.01
C GLY A 409 4.32 17.85 -111.95
N ALA A 410 3.91 18.93 -111.28
CA ALA A 410 4.65 19.47 -110.14
C ALA A 410 4.33 18.66 -108.87
N LEU A 411 5.36 18.35 -108.08
CA LEU A 411 5.22 17.59 -106.84
C LEU A 411 5.01 18.51 -105.63
N THR A 412 4.10 18.11 -104.74
CA THR A 412 4.07 18.57 -103.35
C THR A 412 4.39 17.40 -102.41
N PHE A 413 4.83 17.71 -101.19
CA PHE A 413 5.27 16.70 -100.22
C PHE A 413 4.61 16.93 -98.86
N LEU A 414 4.15 15.83 -98.25
CA LEU A 414 3.86 15.78 -96.83
C LEU A 414 4.97 14.99 -96.15
N ALA A 415 5.52 15.54 -95.06
CA ALA A 415 6.47 14.86 -94.22
C ALA A 415 6.09 14.99 -92.75
N THR A 416 6.18 13.88 -92.02
CA THR A 416 5.89 13.82 -90.58
C THR A 416 7.00 13.09 -89.85
N GLY A 417 7.27 13.50 -88.61
CA GLY A 417 8.01 12.73 -87.61
C GLY A 417 7.12 12.61 -86.36
N VAL A 418 7.35 11.60 -85.52
CA VAL A 418 6.53 11.36 -84.33
C VAL A 418 7.02 12.19 -83.14
N LEU A 419 8.32 12.52 -83.11
CA LEU A 419 9.03 13.18 -82.01
C LEU A 419 9.68 14.51 -82.43
N GLY A 420 9.41 14.96 -83.66
CA GLY A 420 9.96 16.19 -84.21
C GLY A 420 9.28 16.64 -85.49
N SER A 421 9.49 17.91 -85.83
CA SER A 421 9.00 18.53 -87.06
C SER A 421 9.92 18.21 -88.25
N VAL A 422 9.33 18.06 -89.45
CA VAL A 422 10.07 17.84 -90.70
C VAL A 422 9.76 18.95 -91.69
N ALA A 423 10.79 19.63 -92.19
CA ALA A 423 10.70 20.57 -93.30
C ALA A 423 11.38 19.98 -94.55
N ILE A 424 10.78 20.14 -95.72
CA ILE A 424 11.38 19.81 -97.02
C ILE A 424 11.68 21.10 -97.77
N SER A 425 12.88 21.22 -98.33
CA SER A 425 13.25 22.34 -99.20
C SER A 425 12.79 22.12 -100.64
N ASP A 426 12.67 23.22 -101.40
CA ASP A 426 12.68 23.16 -102.87
C ASP A 426 13.90 22.36 -103.38
N PRO A 427 13.80 21.73 -104.57
CA PRO A 427 14.86 20.89 -105.10
C PRO A 427 15.98 21.69 -105.77
N ASP A 428 17.15 21.07 -105.93
CA ASP A 428 18.23 21.58 -106.77
C ASP A 428 17.95 21.40 -108.28
N ALA A 429 18.90 21.82 -109.13
CA ALA A 429 18.77 21.74 -110.60
C ALA A 429 18.81 20.30 -111.14
N GLU A 430 19.07 19.31 -110.27
CA GLU A 430 19.13 17.88 -110.53
C GLU A 430 17.97 17.11 -109.88
N ASN A 431 16.93 17.84 -109.41
CA ASN A 431 15.74 17.36 -108.69
C ASN A 431 15.99 16.71 -107.31
N ASN A 432 17.14 16.95 -106.67
CA ASN A 432 17.37 16.48 -105.29
C ASN A 432 16.67 17.40 -104.29
N TYR A 433 15.79 16.83 -103.47
CA TYR A 433 15.14 17.49 -102.34
C TYR A 433 15.92 17.22 -101.06
N THR A 434 15.95 18.19 -100.13
CA THR A 434 16.52 18.02 -98.79
C THR A 434 15.41 18.05 -97.75
N PHE A 435 15.38 17.08 -96.83
CA PHE A 435 14.58 17.14 -95.61
C PHE A 435 15.45 17.53 -94.41
N THR A 436 14.89 18.34 -93.52
CA THR A 436 15.47 18.71 -92.22
C THR A 436 14.49 18.33 -91.13
N TYR A 437 14.92 17.43 -90.25
CA TYR A 437 14.19 16.99 -89.06
C TYR A 437 14.71 17.74 -87.84
N THR A 438 13.80 18.32 -87.06
CA THR A 438 14.11 19.04 -85.82
C THR A 438 13.28 18.44 -84.67
N PRO A 439 13.92 17.81 -83.65
CA PRO A 439 13.19 17.28 -82.50
C PRO A 439 12.46 18.39 -81.75
N TYR A 440 11.32 18.07 -81.11
CA TYR A 440 10.60 19.05 -80.29
C TYR A 440 11.36 19.46 -79.03
N ASP A 441 12.18 18.56 -78.49
CA ASP A 441 13.03 18.77 -77.33
C ASP A 441 14.42 18.14 -77.57
N PRO A 442 15.51 18.94 -77.62
CA PRO A 442 16.88 18.44 -77.81
C PRO A 442 17.51 17.82 -76.55
N HIS A 443 16.97 18.08 -75.36
CA HIS A 443 17.42 17.48 -74.08
C HIS A 443 16.82 16.08 -73.95
N ALA A 444 15.49 15.92 -74.08
CA ALA A 444 14.83 14.61 -74.12
C ALA A 444 15.35 13.69 -75.25
N ALA A 445 15.75 14.27 -76.39
CA ALA A 445 16.39 13.53 -77.48
C ALA A 445 17.70 12.83 -77.06
N ALA A 446 18.44 13.35 -76.06
CA ALA A 446 19.66 12.72 -75.56
C ALA A 446 19.34 11.42 -74.80
N LEU A 447 18.32 11.44 -73.93
CA LEU A 447 17.84 10.26 -73.22
C LEU A 447 17.35 9.17 -74.18
N LEU A 448 16.50 9.55 -75.14
CA LEU A 448 15.98 8.62 -76.16
C LEU A 448 17.10 8.01 -77.02
N GLY A 449 18.09 8.82 -77.42
CA GLY A 449 19.29 8.34 -78.11
C GLY A 449 20.11 7.35 -77.27
N SER A 450 20.26 7.58 -75.98
CA SER A 450 20.97 6.68 -75.05
C SER A 450 20.28 5.31 -74.90
N LEU A 451 18.95 5.27 -75.04
CA LEU A 451 18.13 4.05 -75.03
C LEU A 451 18.07 3.37 -76.41
N GLY A 452 18.71 3.92 -77.44
CA GLY A 452 18.71 3.39 -78.80
C GLY A 452 17.39 3.59 -79.56
N ILE A 453 16.55 4.53 -79.12
CA ILE A 453 15.25 4.84 -79.74
C ILE A 453 15.48 5.77 -80.94
N SER A 454 14.77 5.51 -82.04
CA SER A 454 14.81 6.30 -83.27
C SER A 454 13.40 6.76 -83.66
N ASP A 455 13.25 8.00 -84.09
CA ASP A 455 12.02 8.45 -84.74
C ASP A 455 11.96 7.92 -86.19
N THR A 456 10.76 7.86 -86.76
CA THR A 456 10.53 7.49 -88.16
C THR A 456 9.93 8.68 -88.89
N VAL A 457 10.76 9.33 -89.70
CA VAL A 457 10.31 10.35 -90.65
C VAL A 457 9.63 9.66 -91.82
N VAL A 458 8.37 9.99 -92.09
CA VAL A 458 7.62 9.45 -93.23
C VAL A 458 7.48 10.54 -94.28
N ILE A 459 7.89 10.27 -95.51
CA ILE A 459 7.78 11.21 -96.64
C ILE A 459 6.87 10.63 -97.73
N THR A 460 5.87 11.41 -98.13
CA THR A 460 4.90 11.10 -99.19
C THR A 460 4.91 12.24 -100.21
N ALA A 461 5.03 11.91 -101.50
CA ALA A 461 4.90 12.88 -102.59
C ALA A 461 3.51 12.78 -103.23
N PHE A 462 3.02 13.90 -103.76
CA PHE A 462 1.70 14.04 -104.39
C PHE A 462 1.84 14.79 -105.71
N ASP A 463 1.07 14.40 -106.72
CA ASP A 463 0.96 15.12 -107.99
C ASP A 463 -0.03 16.29 -107.92
N SER A 464 -0.23 17.00 -109.03
CA SER A 464 -1.26 18.06 -109.14
C SER A 464 -2.72 17.58 -108.99
N SER A 465 -2.96 16.28 -109.07
CA SER A 465 -4.26 15.61 -108.83
C SER A 465 -4.39 15.04 -107.40
N LEU A 466 -3.36 15.21 -106.57
CA LEU A 466 -3.24 14.74 -105.19
C LEU A 466 -3.29 13.20 -105.02
N LEU A 467 -2.86 12.42 -106.02
CA LEU A 467 -2.57 11.00 -105.79
C LEU A 467 -1.22 10.82 -105.08
N PRO A 468 -1.20 10.14 -103.91
CA PRO A 468 0.03 9.94 -103.15
C PRO A 468 0.87 8.79 -103.72
N THR A 469 2.19 8.94 -103.64
CA THR A 469 3.14 7.81 -103.63
C THR A 469 2.83 6.83 -102.50
N LEU A 470 3.26 5.57 -102.63
CA LEU A 470 3.46 4.74 -101.43
C LEU A 470 4.46 5.45 -100.50
N ALA A 471 4.03 5.76 -99.28
CA ALA A 471 4.80 6.53 -98.32
C ALA A 471 6.13 5.84 -97.95
N THR A 472 7.21 6.62 -97.85
CA THR A 472 8.57 6.11 -97.62
C THR A 472 9.03 6.43 -96.18
N PRO A 473 9.26 5.41 -95.33
CA PRO A 473 9.72 5.61 -93.96
C PRO A 473 11.26 5.70 -93.89
N VAL A 474 11.75 6.59 -93.03
CA VAL A 474 13.17 6.95 -92.87
C VAL A 474 13.48 7.01 -91.39
N SER A 475 14.27 6.06 -90.87
CA SER A 475 14.67 6.09 -89.46
C SER A 475 15.70 7.19 -89.20
N VAL A 476 15.44 8.05 -88.20
CA VAL A 476 16.38 9.06 -87.70
C VAL A 476 16.76 8.74 -86.26
N THR A 477 18.05 8.49 -86.02
CA THR A 477 18.59 8.18 -84.68
C THR A 477 19.11 9.44 -84.00
N PHE A 478 18.63 9.70 -82.79
CA PHE A 478 19.13 10.81 -81.96
C PHE A 478 20.58 10.57 -81.55
N THR A 479 21.41 11.61 -81.63
CA THR A 479 22.85 11.57 -81.31
C THR A 479 23.31 12.87 -80.62
N SER A 480 22.55 13.33 -79.62
CA SER A 480 22.90 14.47 -78.77
C SER A 480 23.60 14.04 -77.47
N THR A 481 24.47 14.91 -76.96
CA THR A 481 25.13 14.79 -75.65
C THR A 481 25.03 16.12 -74.90
N VAL A 482 23.81 16.67 -74.85
CA VAL A 482 23.55 18.07 -74.45
C VAL A 482 23.51 18.22 -72.93
N ASN A 483 22.99 17.22 -72.21
CA ASN A 483 22.72 17.28 -70.78
C ASN A 483 23.98 17.27 -69.90
N HIS A 484 24.05 18.21 -68.95
CA HIS A 484 25.05 18.23 -67.88
C HIS A 484 24.55 17.44 -66.65
N ASN A 485 25.14 17.64 -65.47
CA ASN A 485 24.62 17.10 -64.21
C ASN A 485 24.20 18.26 -63.30
N PRO A 486 23.05 18.19 -62.62
CA PRO A 486 22.58 19.23 -61.72
C PRO A 486 23.48 19.39 -60.50
N THR A 487 23.48 20.59 -59.92
CA THR A 487 24.13 20.88 -58.63
C THR A 487 23.08 21.04 -57.53
N ALA A 488 23.35 20.51 -56.33
CA ALA A 488 22.38 20.49 -55.25
C ALA A 488 22.98 20.91 -53.90
N THR A 489 22.16 21.54 -53.06
CA THR A 489 22.48 21.94 -51.68
C THR A 489 21.25 21.67 -50.79
N PHE A 490 21.41 21.63 -49.47
CA PHE A 490 20.29 21.48 -48.54
C PHE A 490 20.21 22.66 -47.56
N GLN A 491 19.01 22.94 -47.05
CA GLN A 491 18.80 23.84 -45.92
C GLN A 491 17.75 23.26 -44.96
N ASN A 492 18.06 23.19 -43.67
CA ASN A 492 17.09 22.87 -42.63
C ASN A 492 16.21 24.12 -42.39
N THR A 493 14.90 23.98 -42.54
CA THR A 493 13.92 25.08 -42.53
C THR A 493 13.12 25.17 -41.23
N GLY A 494 13.09 24.10 -40.43
CA GLY A 494 12.29 24.04 -39.20
C GLY A 494 12.36 22.69 -38.50
N GLY A 495 11.41 22.44 -37.60
CA GLY A 495 11.33 21.21 -36.81
C GLY A 495 10.46 21.38 -35.56
N ASN A 496 10.30 20.30 -34.80
CA ASN A 496 9.63 20.31 -33.49
C ASN A 496 10.41 19.44 -32.50
N SER A 497 11.04 20.08 -31.51
CA SER A 497 11.92 19.40 -30.55
C SER A 497 11.21 18.37 -29.67
N ALA A 498 9.93 18.59 -29.34
CA ALA A 498 9.14 17.64 -28.56
C ALA A 498 8.82 16.38 -29.35
N LEU A 499 8.50 16.53 -30.64
CA LEU A 499 8.26 15.42 -31.57
C LEU A 499 9.55 14.78 -32.12
N GLY A 500 10.71 15.40 -31.92
CA GLY A 500 11.99 14.92 -32.46
C GLY A 500 12.14 15.15 -33.97
N THR A 501 11.37 16.07 -34.58
CA THR A 501 11.37 16.28 -36.03
C THR A 501 12.23 17.45 -36.49
N VAL A 502 12.78 17.34 -37.69
CA VAL A 502 13.48 18.40 -38.45
C VAL A 502 12.92 18.43 -39.86
N THR A 503 12.61 19.61 -40.38
CA THR A 503 12.17 19.81 -41.77
C THR A 503 13.24 20.58 -42.56
N GLY A 504 13.30 20.35 -43.87
CA GLY A 504 14.22 21.07 -44.74
C GLY A 504 13.88 20.95 -46.21
N GLN A 505 14.75 21.53 -47.03
CA GLN A 505 14.57 21.71 -48.47
C GLN A 505 15.88 21.42 -49.20
N ILE A 506 15.83 20.60 -50.25
CA ILE A 506 16.91 20.49 -51.23
C ILE A 506 16.74 21.59 -52.27
N ASN A 507 17.79 22.37 -52.53
CA ASN A 507 17.80 23.46 -53.49
C ASN A 507 18.73 23.05 -54.63
N VAL A 508 18.18 22.97 -55.85
CA VAL A 508 18.88 22.51 -57.06
C VAL A 508 19.14 23.70 -57.98
N GLN A 509 20.27 23.69 -58.66
CA GLN A 509 20.59 24.57 -59.78
C GLN A 509 21.20 23.72 -60.89
N ASP A 510 20.62 23.82 -62.08
CA ASP A 510 21.13 23.16 -63.27
C ASP A 510 21.72 24.16 -64.29
N ALA A 511 22.63 23.68 -65.14
CA ALA A 511 23.36 24.50 -66.12
C ALA A 511 22.63 24.66 -67.46
N ASP A 512 21.80 23.69 -67.85
CA ASP A 512 21.02 23.68 -69.09
C ASP A 512 19.65 24.35 -68.92
N GLY A 513 19.23 24.58 -67.67
CA GLY A 513 18.06 25.37 -67.31
C GLY A 513 16.82 24.55 -66.96
N ASP A 514 16.99 23.25 -66.73
CA ASP A 514 15.91 22.34 -66.39
C ASP A 514 15.22 22.75 -65.07
N THR A 515 13.91 22.48 -65.00
CA THR A 515 13.03 22.96 -63.90
C THR A 515 12.29 21.85 -63.17
N VAL A 516 12.48 20.60 -63.59
CA VAL A 516 11.87 19.40 -63.00
C VAL A 516 13.00 18.49 -62.56
N PHE A 517 12.96 18.00 -61.32
CA PHE A 517 13.99 17.13 -60.76
C PHE A 517 13.36 15.97 -60.00
N GLY A 518 13.94 14.78 -60.13
CA GLY A 518 13.66 13.63 -59.29
C GLY A 518 14.52 13.62 -58.03
N PHE A 519 13.89 13.61 -56.86
CA PHE A 519 14.58 13.48 -55.57
C PHE A 519 14.40 12.05 -55.03
N THR A 520 15.50 11.37 -54.70
CA THR A 520 15.44 9.96 -54.27
C THR A 520 16.32 9.67 -53.07
N LEU A 521 15.78 8.92 -52.12
CA LEU A 521 16.53 8.36 -50.98
C LEU A 521 17.25 7.06 -51.39
N PRO A 522 18.20 6.52 -50.59
CA PRO A 522 19.05 5.40 -50.99
C PRO A 522 18.30 4.07 -51.23
N ASP A 523 17.03 3.99 -50.87
CA ASP A 523 16.11 2.86 -51.11
C ASP A 523 15.42 2.90 -52.48
N GLY A 524 15.47 4.04 -53.19
CA GLY A 524 14.77 4.25 -54.46
C GLY A 524 13.29 4.62 -54.34
N LEU A 525 12.74 4.76 -53.12
CA LEU A 525 11.29 4.84 -52.90
C LEU A 525 10.80 6.21 -52.42
N GLY A 526 11.63 7.00 -51.74
CA GLY A 526 11.31 8.38 -51.32
C GLY A 526 10.33 8.52 -50.15
N VAL A 527 9.38 7.59 -50.00
CA VAL A 527 8.31 7.60 -48.97
C VAL A 527 8.86 7.58 -47.55
N ALA A 528 9.77 6.65 -47.23
CA ALA A 528 10.38 6.52 -45.90
C ALA A 528 11.69 5.71 -45.92
N TYR A 529 12.82 6.38 -45.72
CA TYR A 529 14.14 5.80 -45.51
C TYR A 529 14.51 5.76 -44.03
N THR A 530 15.29 4.78 -43.58
CA THR A 530 15.83 4.72 -42.21
C THR A 530 17.32 5.01 -42.19
N THR A 531 17.74 5.99 -41.37
CA THR A 531 19.15 6.42 -41.23
C THR A 531 20.01 5.41 -40.47
N GLY A 532 21.33 5.63 -40.47
CA GLY A 532 22.27 4.84 -39.66
C GLY A 532 22.02 4.89 -38.14
N LYS A 533 21.24 5.88 -37.67
CA LYS A 533 20.79 6.01 -36.27
C LYS A 533 19.32 5.60 -36.06
N GLY A 534 18.68 4.99 -37.04
CA GLY A 534 17.28 4.55 -36.95
C GLY A 534 16.23 5.66 -37.08
N GLY A 535 16.64 6.90 -37.37
CA GLY A 535 15.70 7.98 -37.67
C GLY A 535 15.03 7.77 -39.03
N VAL A 536 13.82 8.29 -39.21
CA VAL A 536 13.03 8.11 -40.44
C VAL A 536 13.06 9.39 -41.26
N VAL A 537 13.37 9.29 -42.55
CA VAL A 537 13.39 10.39 -43.52
C VAL A 537 12.33 10.14 -44.58
N GLY A 538 11.38 11.07 -44.75
CA GLY A 538 10.59 11.18 -45.97
C GLY A 538 11.08 12.36 -46.81
N ILE A 539 11.12 12.21 -48.13
CA ILE A 539 11.37 13.32 -49.07
C ILE A 539 10.27 13.37 -50.13
N ASN A 540 9.85 14.57 -50.49
CA ASN A 540 8.99 14.75 -51.64
C ASN A 540 9.80 14.54 -52.93
N PRO A 541 9.43 13.56 -53.79
CA PRO A 541 10.25 13.16 -54.93
C PRO A 541 10.26 14.19 -56.08
N VAL A 542 9.45 15.25 -56.01
CA VAL A 542 9.34 16.29 -57.06
C VAL A 542 9.76 17.67 -56.54
N THR A 543 9.49 17.99 -55.26
CA THR A 543 9.83 19.31 -54.68
C THR A 543 11.12 19.32 -53.89
N GLY A 544 11.66 18.16 -53.46
CA GLY A 544 12.87 18.09 -52.63
C GLY A 544 12.68 18.57 -51.18
N ALA A 545 11.44 18.83 -50.74
CA ALA A 545 11.14 19.09 -49.34
C ALA A 545 11.27 17.78 -48.53
N TYR A 546 12.00 17.79 -47.40
CA TYR A 546 12.21 16.62 -46.55
C TYR A 546 11.75 16.82 -45.12
N THR A 547 11.36 15.72 -44.47
CA THR A 547 11.11 15.64 -43.04
C THR A 547 11.88 14.46 -42.45
N TYR A 548 12.70 14.74 -41.44
CA TYR A 548 13.39 13.77 -40.60
C TYR A 548 12.68 13.67 -39.25
N LEU A 549 12.52 12.44 -38.75
CA LEU A 549 12.05 12.11 -37.41
C LEU A 549 13.15 11.29 -36.72
N ALA A 550 13.76 11.84 -35.67
CA ALA A 550 14.79 11.14 -34.92
C ALA A 550 14.21 9.94 -34.15
N SER A 551 14.97 8.83 -34.10
CA SER A 551 14.63 7.69 -33.25
C SER A 551 14.74 8.06 -31.77
N ILE A 552 14.02 7.32 -30.91
CA ILE A 552 14.11 7.47 -29.45
C ILE A 552 15.55 7.23 -29.00
N ASP A 553 16.18 6.13 -29.44
CA ASP A 553 17.57 5.80 -29.09
C ASP A 553 18.56 6.92 -29.46
N ALA A 554 18.41 7.53 -30.64
CA ALA A 554 19.30 8.60 -31.08
C ALA A 554 19.06 9.93 -30.35
N ARG A 555 17.82 10.23 -29.95
CA ARG A 555 17.50 11.38 -29.08
C ARG A 555 18.05 11.16 -27.67
N ASN A 556 17.87 9.97 -27.12
CA ASN A 556 18.37 9.60 -25.80
C ASN A 556 19.90 9.66 -25.75
N ALA A 557 20.59 9.22 -26.82
CA ALA A 557 22.03 9.41 -27.00
C ALA A 557 22.42 10.89 -27.10
N ALA A 558 21.74 11.69 -27.93
CA ALA A 558 22.03 13.12 -28.09
C ALA A 558 21.78 13.95 -26.81
N SER A 559 20.83 13.52 -25.96
CA SER A 559 20.48 14.14 -24.68
C SER A 559 21.48 13.86 -23.55
N GLN A 560 22.41 12.89 -23.67
CA GLN A 560 23.33 12.57 -22.56
C GLN A 560 24.25 13.76 -22.19
N PRO A 561 24.62 13.94 -20.91
CA PRO A 561 25.48 15.05 -20.47
C PRO A 561 26.88 15.05 -21.13
N ASP A 562 27.38 13.87 -21.50
CA ASP A 562 28.65 13.62 -22.17
C ASP A 562 28.54 13.34 -23.68
N ALA A 563 27.33 13.44 -24.25
CA ALA A 563 27.06 13.19 -25.67
C ALA A 563 27.99 13.98 -26.60
N THR A 564 28.62 13.29 -27.53
CA THR A 564 29.63 13.85 -28.44
C THR A 564 29.02 14.75 -29.52
N ALA A 565 29.87 15.36 -30.35
CA ALA A 565 29.41 16.10 -31.52
C ALA A 565 28.68 15.19 -32.52
N ASP A 566 29.20 13.98 -32.74
CA ASP A 566 28.62 12.97 -33.63
C ASP A 566 27.27 12.48 -33.10
N ASP A 567 27.10 12.31 -31.78
CA ASP A 567 25.83 11.88 -31.17
C ASP A 567 24.68 12.85 -31.46
N LYS A 568 24.98 14.15 -31.55
CA LYS A 568 24.01 15.26 -31.68
C LYS A 568 23.57 15.57 -33.12
N ILE A 569 24.10 14.85 -34.11
CA ILE A 569 23.71 14.98 -35.53
C ILE A 569 23.31 13.63 -36.14
N ASP A 570 22.56 13.65 -37.24
CA ASP A 570 22.36 12.49 -38.11
C ASP A 570 22.55 12.90 -39.57
N THR A 571 22.90 11.93 -40.43
CA THR A 571 23.26 12.19 -41.83
C THR A 571 22.66 11.13 -42.74
N PHE A 572 21.98 11.58 -43.79
CA PHE A 572 21.40 10.73 -44.84
C PHE A 572 21.74 11.29 -46.23
N ARG A 573 21.66 10.44 -47.27
CA ARG A 573 21.97 10.87 -48.64
C ARG A 573 20.71 11.11 -49.44
N VAL A 574 20.75 12.10 -50.32
CA VAL A 574 19.72 12.34 -51.34
C VAL A 574 20.38 12.33 -52.71
N LYS A 575 19.86 11.51 -53.63
CA LYS A 575 20.14 11.63 -55.06
C LYS A 575 19.19 12.69 -55.63
N VAL A 576 19.73 13.57 -56.47
CA VAL A 576 18.97 14.46 -57.36
C VAL A 576 19.25 14.03 -58.79
N ASP A 577 18.21 13.87 -59.58
CA ASP A 577 18.21 13.46 -60.99
C ASP A 577 17.47 14.52 -61.80
N ASP A 578 17.95 14.86 -63.00
CA ASP A 578 17.27 15.82 -63.89
C ASP A 578 16.20 15.18 -64.78
N LEU A 579 16.08 13.85 -64.77
CA LEU A 579 15.19 13.04 -65.63
C LEU A 579 15.57 13.03 -67.12
N TYR A 580 16.65 13.70 -67.52
CA TYR A 580 17.19 13.75 -68.89
C TYR A 580 18.53 13.00 -69.04
N GLY A 581 19.22 12.70 -67.93
CA GLY A 581 20.30 11.72 -67.85
C GLY A 581 21.41 12.04 -66.84
N GLY A 582 21.42 13.24 -66.28
CA GLY A 582 22.39 13.68 -65.28
C GLY A 582 21.88 13.49 -63.84
N SER A 583 22.82 13.38 -62.91
CA SER A 583 22.48 13.30 -61.48
C SER A 583 23.63 13.66 -60.55
N VAL A 584 23.28 14.03 -59.33
CA VAL A 584 24.20 14.30 -58.21
C VAL A 584 23.71 13.57 -56.95
N THR A 585 24.59 13.36 -55.98
CA THR A 585 24.21 12.85 -54.65
C THR A 585 24.87 13.69 -53.58
N ILE A 586 24.09 14.09 -52.57
CA ILE A 586 24.54 14.95 -51.48
C ILE A 586 24.24 14.32 -50.12
N ASP A 587 25.11 14.56 -49.14
CA ASP A 587 24.90 14.19 -47.75
C ASP A 587 24.19 15.34 -47.01
N VAL A 588 22.97 15.07 -46.54
CA VAL A 588 22.13 16.00 -45.76
C VAL A 588 22.35 15.72 -44.28
N THR A 589 22.67 16.77 -43.51
CA THR A 589 22.92 16.65 -42.06
C THR A 589 21.91 17.44 -41.25
N VAL A 590 21.36 16.79 -40.22
CA VAL A 590 20.33 17.31 -39.33
C VAL A 590 20.79 17.25 -37.88
N ASN A 591 20.44 18.25 -37.08
CA ASN A 591 20.67 18.21 -35.63
C ASN A 591 19.58 17.37 -34.98
N ILE A 592 19.94 16.46 -34.07
CA ILE A 592 18.98 15.61 -33.36
C ILE A 592 18.31 16.42 -32.23
N PRO A 593 16.97 16.59 -32.22
CA PRO A 593 16.32 17.38 -31.19
C PRO A 593 16.22 16.62 -29.85
N THR A 594 17.05 17.03 -28.90
CA THR A 594 17.04 16.57 -27.51
C THR A 594 15.75 16.95 -26.80
N VAL A 595 15.24 16.04 -25.97
CA VAL A 595 14.19 16.31 -24.98
C VAL A 595 14.66 15.78 -23.62
N ASN A 596 14.04 16.29 -22.55
CA ASN A 596 13.97 15.62 -21.26
C ASN A 596 12.51 15.68 -20.78
N LEU A 597 11.87 14.52 -20.62
CA LEU A 597 10.50 14.35 -20.17
C LEU A 597 10.50 14.01 -18.68
N ASN A 598 9.92 14.88 -17.85
CA ASN A 598 9.84 14.67 -16.39
C ASN A 598 9.34 13.26 -16.04
N PRO A 599 10.04 12.52 -15.15
CA PRO A 599 9.69 11.13 -14.85
C PRO A 599 8.32 11.04 -14.20
N THR A 600 7.58 10.00 -14.56
CA THR A 600 6.32 9.63 -13.93
C THR A 600 6.56 8.56 -12.86
N GLY A 601 5.51 8.06 -12.23
CA GLY A 601 5.64 6.87 -11.40
C GLY A 601 4.36 6.47 -10.67
N VAL A 602 4.40 5.29 -10.09
CA VAL A 602 3.29 4.68 -9.35
C VAL A 602 3.64 4.49 -7.89
N LEU A 603 2.62 4.64 -7.05
CA LEU A 603 2.69 4.40 -5.61
C LEU A 603 2.41 2.92 -5.32
N GLY A 604 3.26 2.30 -4.51
CA GLY A 604 3.03 0.96 -3.96
C GLY A 604 1.94 0.94 -2.88
N ASN A 605 1.87 -0.16 -2.14
CA ASN A 605 0.89 -0.32 -1.08
C ASN A 605 1.17 0.63 0.11
N ILE A 606 0.10 1.15 0.74
CA ILE A 606 0.16 2.16 1.82
C ILE A 606 -0.42 1.68 3.16
N ILE A 607 -0.54 0.36 3.36
CA ILE A 607 -1.10 -0.23 4.57
C ILE A 607 -0.16 0.01 5.77
N PRO A 608 -0.65 0.54 6.92
CA PRO A 608 0.11 0.59 8.16
C PRO A 608 0.20 -0.78 8.85
N ASP A 609 1.29 -1.00 9.57
CA ASP A 609 1.50 -2.17 10.44
C ASP A 609 0.75 -2.05 11.78
N SER A 610 1.01 -2.98 12.71
CA SER A 610 0.32 -3.05 13.99
C SER A 610 0.69 -1.93 14.98
N ASP A 611 1.78 -1.20 14.73
CA ASP A 611 2.14 0.04 15.43
C ASP A 611 1.68 1.31 14.69
N GLY A 612 1.13 1.18 13.48
CA GLY A 612 0.70 2.29 12.65
C GLY A 612 1.76 2.83 11.68
N VAL A 613 2.98 2.26 11.67
CA VAL A 613 4.05 2.67 10.76
C VAL A 613 3.76 2.16 9.34
N VAL A 614 4.00 2.98 8.32
CA VAL A 614 3.80 2.61 6.92
C VAL A 614 5.13 2.43 6.23
N ARG A 615 5.29 1.30 5.56
CA ARG A 615 6.44 0.99 4.71
C ARG A 615 5.93 0.77 3.30
N GLY A 616 6.43 1.56 2.36
CA GLY A 616 5.99 1.53 0.97
C GLY A 616 7.15 1.72 0.01
N LYS A 617 6.85 1.68 -1.28
CA LYS A 617 7.81 1.98 -2.35
C LYS A 617 7.13 2.75 -3.46
N VAL A 618 7.80 3.78 -3.94
CA VAL A 618 7.49 4.48 -5.19
C VAL A 618 8.31 3.83 -6.30
N THR A 619 7.69 3.57 -7.45
CA THR A 619 8.39 3.11 -8.66
C THR A 619 8.23 4.17 -9.74
N GLY A 620 9.33 4.84 -10.08
CA GLY A 620 9.38 5.82 -11.15
C GLY A 620 9.52 5.18 -12.54
N TYR A 621 8.99 5.86 -13.55
CA TYR A 621 9.15 5.51 -14.96
C TYR A 621 9.60 6.75 -15.75
N ASP A 622 10.74 6.61 -16.39
CA ASP A 622 11.31 7.54 -17.37
C ASP A 622 11.02 7.00 -18.78
N LEU A 623 10.90 7.89 -19.76
CA LEU A 623 10.73 7.57 -21.19
C LEU A 623 11.99 7.86 -22.01
N ASP A 624 12.90 8.70 -21.49
CA ASP A 624 14.11 9.17 -22.18
C ASP A 624 15.38 8.42 -21.72
N GLY A 625 15.26 7.52 -20.74
CA GLY A 625 16.38 6.75 -20.20
C GLY A 625 16.00 5.47 -19.46
N PRO A 626 16.99 4.58 -19.18
CA PRO A 626 16.76 3.39 -18.37
C PRO A 626 16.48 3.77 -16.91
N ALA A 627 15.35 3.31 -16.37
CA ALA A 627 14.83 3.65 -15.04
C ALA A 627 15.79 3.41 -13.85
N SER A 628 16.90 2.68 -14.06
CA SER A 628 18.01 2.54 -13.11
C SER A 628 18.78 3.84 -12.80
N ALA A 629 18.50 4.94 -13.52
CA ALA A 629 19.12 6.24 -13.32
C ALA A 629 18.28 7.20 -12.43
N LEU A 630 17.08 6.79 -12.00
CA LEU A 630 16.16 7.63 -11.22
C LEU A 630 16.60 7.76 -9.75
N THR A 631 16.53 8.98 -9.23
CA THR A 631 16.75 9.30 -7.80
C THR A 631 15.45 9.75 -7.15
N TYR A 632 15.32 9.53 -5.84
CA TYR A 632 14.11 9.78 -5.06
C TYR A 632 14.44 10.66 -3.85
N SER A 633 13.61 11.65 -3.58
CA SER A 633 13.74 12.51 -2.39
C SER A 633 12.38 13.04 -1.92
N LEU A 634 12.37 13.72 -0.78
CA LEU A 634 11.28 14.60 -0.38
C LEU A 634 11.50 16.01 -0.95
N SER A 635 10.59 16.93 -0.64
CA SER A 635 10.68 18.34 -1.03
C SER A 635 12.04 18.96 -0.68
N GLY A 636 12.63 19.69 -1.64
CA GLY A 636 13.93 20.35 -1.47
C GLY A 636 15.15 19.41 -1.48
N GLY A 637 15.00 18.14 -1.91
CA GLY A 637 16.11 17.18 -1.98
C GLY A 637 16.43 16.48 -0.65
N ALA A 638 15.62 16.67 0.39
CA ALA A 638 15.82 16.04 1.69
C ALA A 638 15.43 14.54 1.65
N MET A 639 16.19 13.68 2.34
CA MET A 639 15.80 12.27 2.53
C MET A 639 14.90 12.05 3.76
N THR A 640 14.84 13.03 4.67
CA THR A 640 13.97 12.97 5.87
C THR A 640 13.26 14.31 6.07
N ALA A 641 11.96 14.29 6.36
CA ALA A 641 11.20 15.48 6.73
C ALA A 641 10.06 15.17 7.71
N TYR A 642 9.49 16.21 8.32
CA TYR A 642 8.16 16.11 8.93
C TYR A 642 7.07 16.26 7.85
N THR A 643 5.99 15.51 7.97
CA THR A 643 4.75 15.72 7.20
C THR A 643 4.00 16.95 7.70
N SER A 644 3.00 17.43 6.94
CA SER A 644 2.19 18.59 7.35
C SER A 644 1.44 18.39 8.67
N ASN A 645 1.13 17.14 9.06
CA ASN A 645 0.52 16.83 10.35
C ASN A 645 1.53 16.44 11.45
N GLY A 646 2.83 16.36 11.15
CA GLY A 646 3.90 16.16 12.13
C GLY A 646 4.32 14.70 12.38
N GLY A 647 4.03 13.77 11.46
CA GLY A 647 4.74 12.49 11.40
C GLY A 647 6.13 12.66 10.77
N ILE A 648 7.01 11.68 10.91
CA ILE A 648 8.33 11.62 10.25
C ILE A 648 8.21 10.76 9.00
N VAL A 649 8.70 11.24 7.85
CA VAL A 649 8.91 10.42 6.66
C VAL A 649 10.39 10.38 6.31
N HIS A 650 10.89 9.18 5.99
CA HIS A 650 12.21 8.94 5.42
C HIS A 650 12.06 8.23 4.07
N VAL A 651 12.86 8.64 3.08
CA VAL A 651 12.88 8.10 1.71
C VAL A 651 14.29 7.62 1.40
N GLU A 652 14.40 6.37 0.95
CA GLU A 652 15.63 5.74 0.49
C GLU A 652 15.88 6.08 -0.98
N ALA A 653 17.15 6.07 -1.38
CA ALA A 653 17.57 6.40 -2.76
C ALA A 653 17.02 5.44 -3.85
N ASP A 654 16.40 4.31 -3.48
CA ASP A 654 15.77 3.37 -4.40
C ASP A 654 14.24 3.56 -4.55
N GLY A 655 13.66 4.57 -3.90
CA GLY A 655 12.23 4.86 -3.87
C GLY A 655 11.43 4.17 -2.76
N SER A 656 12.06 3.32 -1.95
CA SER A 656 11.45 2.80 -0.72
C SER A 656 11.30 3.91 0.32
N TYR A 657 10.28 3.84 1.17
CA TYR A 657 10.08 4.84 2.23
C TYR A 657 9.50 4.24 3.51
N VAL A 658 9.79 4.90 4.63
CA VAL A 658 9.22 4.63 5.95
C VAL A 658 8.55 5.89 6.47
N TYR A 659 7.25 5.81 6.76
CA TYR A 659 6.48 6.87 7.39
C TYR A 659 6.06 6.45 8.80
N ILE A 660 6.54 7.21 9.78
CA ILE A 660 6.24 7.07 11.21
C ILE A 660 5.24 8.18 11.56
N PRO A 661 3.95 7.88 11.78
CA PRO A 661 3.00 8.90 12.23
C PRO A 661 3.37 9.46 13.61
N LYS A 662 2.73 10.56 14.01
CA LYS A 662 2.73 10.97 15.42
C LYS A 662 1.77 10.09 16.22
N VAL A 663 1.96 10.06 17.54
CA VAL A 663 0.93 9.59 18.46
C VAL A 663 -0.23 10.59 18.45
N ASN A 664 -1.42 10.12 18.10
CA ASN A 664 -2.67 10.87 18.20
C ASN A 664 -3.65 10.07 19.06
N LYS A 665 -4.04 10.66 20.20
CA LYS A 665 -4.90 10.04 21.21
C LYS A 665 -6.09 10.95 21.51
N THR A 666 -7.28 10.38 21.66
CA THR A 666 -8.50 11.13 22.00
C THR A 666 -9.24 10.44 23.14
N THR A 667 -9.66 11.23 24.12
CA THR A 667 -10.44 10.72 25.26
C THR A 667 -11.93 10.71 24.93
N VAL A 668 -12.48 9.51 24.73
CA VAL A 668 -13.89 9.27 24.43
C VAL A 668 -14.53 8.61 25.65
N LEU A 669 -15.56 9.25 26.23
CA LEU A 669 -16.26 8.78 27.44
C LEU A 669 -15.33 8.49 28.65
N GLY A 670 -14.19 9.19 28.74
CA GLY A 670 -13.19 9.00 29.80
C GLY A 670 -12.14 7.93 29.52
N VAL A 671 -12.24 7.21 28.39
CA VAL A 671 -11.20 6.27 27.91
C VAL A 671 -10.37 6.97 26.84
N THR A 672 -9.06 7.09 27.07
CA THR A 672 -8.12 7.56 26.04
C THR A 672 -7.79 6.42 25.10
N VAL A 673 -8.08 6.61 23.80
CA VAL A 673 -7.79 5.64 22.74
C VAL A 673 -6.94 6.30 21.65
N ASP A 674 -6.13 5.50 20.96
CA ASP A 674 -5.43 5.92 19.75
C ASP A 674 -6.46 6.21 18.64
N THR A 675 -6.36 7.38 18.01
CA THR A 675 -7.29 7.81 16.95
C THR A 675 -6.51 8.07 15.66
N PRO A 676 -6.72 7.28 14.60
CA PRO A 676 -6.01 7.49 13.34
C PRO A 676 -6.43 8.81 12.70
N TYR A 677 -5.47 9.52 12.12
CA TYR A 677 -5.67 10.76 11.37
C TYR A 677 -5.18 10.59 9.94
N LEU A 678 -5.67 11.43 9.02
CA LEU A 678 -5.21 11.44 7.63
C LEU A 678 -3.94 12.29 7.49
N ASP A 679 -2.93 11.74 6.83
CA ASP A 679 -1.71 12.46 6.46
C ASP A 679 -1.36 12.30 4.97
N SER A 680 -0.45 13.17 4.50
CA SER A 680 0.09 13.12 3.15
C SER A 680 1.49 13.75 3.06
N PHE A 681 2.24 13.31 2.04
CA PHE A 681 3.53 13.90 1.66
C PHE A 681 3.81 13.63 0.18
N ASN A 682 4.73 14.39 -0.40
CA ASN A 682 5.14 14.22 -1.80
C ASN A 682 6.56 13.65 -1.86
N ILE A 683 6.76 12.64 -2.71
CA ILE A 683 8.07 12.15 -3.11
C ILE A 683 8.38 12.74 -4.49
N THR A 684 9.52 13.42 -4.60
CA THR A 684 10.09 13.88 -5.86
C THR A 684 10.91 12.74 -6.47
N VAL A 685 10.72 12.51 -7.77
CA VAL A 685 11.55 11.62 -8.58
C VAL A 685 12.34 12.49 -9.55
N THR A 686 13.64 12.24 -9.69
CA THR A 686 14.53 13.04 -10.54
C THR A 686 15.36 12.14 -11.44
N ASP A 687 15.31 12.42 -12.75
CA ASP A 687 16.11 11.76 -13.77
C ASP A 687 17.56 12.27 -13.82
N ALA A 688 18.43 11.57 -14.55
CA ALA A 688 19.85 11.91 -14.67
C ALA A 688 20.11 13.21 -15.47
N LEU A 689 19.09 13.74 -16.15
CA LEU A 689 19.13 14.98 -16.93
C LEU A 689 18.52 16.17 -16.14
N GLY A 690 18.09 15.95 -14.89
CA GLY A 690 17.59 16.96 -13.95
C GLY A 690 16.10 17.30 -14.06
N GLY A 691 15.32 16.54 -14.82
CA GLY A 691 13.86 16.67 -14.85
C GLY A 691 13.23 16.06 -13.60
N THR A 692 12.04 16.56 -13.21
CA THR A 692 11.46 16.23 -11.90
C THR A 692 9.98 15.90 -11.96
N GLY A 693 9.63 14.67 -11.56
CA GLY A 693 8.27 14.26 -11.25
C GLY A 693 7.95 14.43 -9.76
N THR A 694 6.66 14.57 -9.42
CA THR A 694 6.19 14.57 -8.02
C THR A 694 5.04 13.59 -7.85
N ILE A 695 5.22 12.62 -6.96
CA ILE A 695 4.25 11.56 -6.66
C ILE A 695 3.72 11.81 -5.26
N ALA A 696 2.42 12.08 -5.18
CA ALA A 696 1.74 12.39 -3.92
C ALA A 696 1.32 11.11 -3.21
N VAL A 697 1.83 10.90 -2.01
CA VAL A 697 1.39 9.85 -1.07
C VAL A 697 0.26 10.46 -0.25
N VAL A 698 -0.98 10.06 -0.56
CA VAL A 698 -2.20 10.71 -0.04
C VAL A 698 -3.09 9.71 0.70
N GLY A 699 -3.68 10.14 1.79
CA GLY A 699 -4.76 9.40 2.46
C GLY A 699 -4.28 8.33 3.43
N ILE A 700 -3.06 8.47 3.98
CA ILE A 700 -2.58 7.55 5.00
C ILE A 700 -3.40 7.78 6.28
N LEU A 701 -4.28 6.84 6.62
CA LEU A 701 -5.12 6.90 7.82
C LEU A 701 -4.50 6.06 8.94
N THR A 702 -3.76 6.68 9.86
CA THR A 702 -3.02 5.96 10.91
C THR A 702 -2.72 6.84 12.13
N SER A 703 -2.19 6.26 13.20
CA SER A 703 -1.63 6.92 14.38
C SER A 703 -0.57 5.99 14.98
N LEU A 704 0.51 6.55 15.54
CA LEU A 704 1.55 5.71 16.15
C LEU A 704 1.02 5.11 17.46
N LYS A 705 0.87 3.79 17.50
CA LYS A 705 0.70 3.02 18.73
C LYS A 705 2.08 2.79 19.35
N VAL A 706 2.17 2.98 20.66
CA VAL A 706 3.41 2.83 21.43
C VAL A 706 3.09 2.04 22.68
N ASP A 707 3.74 0.90 22.85
CA ASP A 707 3.53 0.03 24.00
C ASP A 707 4.41 0.51 25.16
N THR A 708 3.80 0.62 26.34
CA THR A 708 4.45 1.12 27.55
C THR A 708 4.26 0.15 28.72
N SER A 709 5.28 0.03 29.56
CA SER A 709 5.20 -0.72 30.81
C SER A 709 5.80 0.08 31.96
N VAL A 710 5.13 0.04 33.10
CA VAL A 710 5.59 0.60 34.37
C VAL A 710 5.46 -0.51 35.41
N GLY A 711 6.59 -0.97 35.95
CA GLY A 711 6.63 -2.01 36.96
C GLY A 711 6.21 -1.50 38.35
N ALA A 712 5.89 -2.43 39.25
CA ALA A 712 5.67 -2.10 40.65
C ALA A 712 6.95 -1.53 41.29
N ALA A 713 6.80 -0.64 42.27
CA ALA A 713 7.92 -0.09 43.00
C ALA A 713 8.64 -1.18 43.84
N VAL A 714 9.96 -1.28 43.70
CA VAL A 714 10.83 -2.19 44.45
C VAL A 714 11.97 -1.39 45.05
N GLY A 715 12.04 -1.34 46.39
CA GLY A 715 13.18 -0.77 47.13
C GLY A 715 13.48 0.70 46.82
N GLY A 716 12.48 1.57 46.72
CA GLY A 716 12.66 2.99 46.39
C GLY A 716 12.63 3.33 44.89
N SER A 717 12.62 2.31 44.01
CA SER A 717 12.74 2.50 42.56
C SER A 717 11.58 1.88 41.78
N VAL A 718 11.24 2.48 40.64
CA VAL A 718 10.30 1.97 39.64
C VAL A 718 11.08 1.74 38.35
N SER A 719 10.90 0.59 37.69
CA SER A 719 11.50 0.30 36.38
C SER A 719 10.42 0.01 35.35
N GLY A 720 10.69 0.30 34.08
CA GLY A 720 9.71 0.15 33.01
C GLY A 720 10.33 0.19 31.61
N SER A 721 9.48 0.21 30.60
CA SER A 721 9.87 0.28 29.19
C SER A 721 8.89 1.11 28.35
N VAL A 722 9.41 1.69 27.27
CA VAL A 722 8.64 2.13 26.09
C VAL A 722 9.13 1.35 24.87
N GLY A 723 8.26 1.08 23.90
CA GLY A 723 8.63 0.38 22.68
C GLY A 723 7.58 0.46 21.58
N LEU A 724 7.95 -0.05 20.41
CA LEU A 724 7.02 -0.46 19.35
C LEU A 724 6.83 -1.98 19.46
N GLY A 725 5.63 -2.47 19.18
CA GLY A 725 5.23 -3.86 19.40
C GLY A 725 5.56 -4.80 18.25
N GLU A 726 5.64 -4.27 17.02
CA GLU A 726 5.91 -5.04 15.80
C GLU A 726 7.40 -5.36 15.64
N ALA A 727 7.71 -6.58 15.21
CA ALA A 727 9.09 -7.05 15.16
C ALA A 727 9.95 -6.26 14.16
N ASP A 728 9.38 -5.86 13.02
CA ASP A 728 10.06 -5.10 11.97
C ASP A 728 10.34 -3.63 12.38
N ASN A 729 9.72 -3.16 13.47
CA ASN A 729 9.91 -1.82 14.05
C ASN A 729 10.97 -1.82 15.19
N ALA A 730 11.56 -2.96 15.53
CA ALA A 730 12.59 -3.06 16.56
C ALA A 730 13.82 -2.20 16.22
N GLY A 731 14.07 -1.17 17.03
CA GLY A 731 15.18 -0.23 16.84
C GLY A 731 14.92 0.92 15.86
N LEU A 732 13.70 1.04 15.30
CA LEU A 732 13.29 2.16 14.44
C LEU A 732 13.32 3.51 15.18
N LEU A 733 13.06 3.49 16.49
CA LEU A 733 13.12 4.65 17.39
C LEU A 733 14.20 4.46 18.44
N SER A 734 15.00 5.51 18.64
CA SER A 734 15.85 5.70 19.83
C SER A 734 15.12 6.61 20.82
N TYR A 735 14.95 6.16 22.06
CA TYR A 735 14.13 6.84 23.06
C TYR A 735 14.93 7.69 24.04
N SER A 736 14.31 8.75 24.54
CA SER A 736 14.84 9.64 25.58
C SER A 736 13.70 10.23 26.42
N ALA A 737 14.00 10.82 27.57
CA ALA A 737 13.01 11.46 28.44
C ALA A 737 13.24 12.97 28.56
N THR A 738 12.15 13.73 28.58
CA THR A 738 12.10 15.18 28.82
C THR A 738 11.18 15.50 30.01
N ASN A 739 11.23 16.74 30.49
CA ASN A 739 10.43 17.20 31.64
C ASN A 739 10.63 16.39 32.95
N VAL A 740 11.80 15.76 33.10
CA VAL A 740 12.14 14.85 34.21
C VAL A 740 12.07 15.56 35.59
N PRO A 741 11.27 15.07 36.55
CA PRO A 741 11.15 15.68 37.88
C PRO A 741 12.41 15.56 38.74
N GLY A 742 12.96 16.69 39.16
CA GLY A 742 14.19 16.79 39.97
C GLY A 742 14.13 16.25 41.42
N SER A 743 13.03 15.60 41.81
CA SER A 743 12.88 14.93 43.11
C SER A 743 13.54 13.54 43.17
N GLY A 744 14.03 13.05 42.03
CA GLY A 744 14.61 11.71 41.87
C GLY A 744 15.58 11.64 40.70
N ILE A 745 16.16 10.47 40.52
CA ILE A 745 17.12 10.17 39.45
C ILE A 745 16.41 9.27 38.44
N LEU A 746 16.38 9.70 37.17
CA LEU A 746 15.89 8.88 36.05
C LEU A 746 17.09 8.40 35.22
N ASN A 747 17.31 7.09 35.23
CA ASN A 747 18.21 6.43 34.28
C ASN A 747 17.35 5.93 33.10
N PHE A 748 17.46 6.58 31.94
CA PHE A 748 16.70 6.24 30.74
C PHE A 748 17.64 5.81 29.61
N ASN A 749 17.40 4.64 29.02
CA ASN A 749 18.25 4.07 27.98
C ASN A 749 17.68 4.31 26.57
N PRO A 750 18.53 4.42 25.51
CA PRO A 750 18.09 4.56 24.12
C PRO A 750 17.14 3.45 23.62
N ASN A 751 17.19 2.25 24.21
CA ASN A 751 16.30 1.13 23.89
C ASN A 751 14.92 1.21 24.59
N GLY A 752 14.58 2.35 25.20
CA GLY A 752 13.30 2.57 25.86
C GLY A 752 13.18 1.99 27.29
N SER A 753 14.15 1.21 27.77
CA SER A 753 14.16 0.75 29.16
C SER A 753 14.57 1.86 30.13
N PHE A 754 13.92 1.96 31.29
CA PHE A 754 14.23 2.99 32.29
C PHE A 754 14.10 2.51 33.74
N THR A 755 14.75 3.24 34.64
CA THR A 755 14.57 3.14 36.10
C THR A 755 14.54 4.54 36.72
N TYR A 756 13.50 4.83 37.50
CA TYR A 756 13.38 6.03 38.32
C TYR A 756 13.55 5.69 39.80
N THR A 757 14.34 6.49 40.53
CA THR A 757 14.54 6.34 41.99
C THR A 757 14.24 7.67 42.67
N ASN A 758 13.30 7.67 43.63
CA ASN A 758 13.00 8.85 44.44
C ASN A 758 14.16 9.14 45.40
N THR A 759 14.58 10.41 45.50
CA THR A 759 15.68 10.84 46.37
C THR A 759 15.29 11.89 47.42
N THR A 760 14.22 12.65 47.21
CA THR A 760 13.87 13.80 48.08
C THR A 760 12.37 14.04 48.29
N ALA A 761 11.47 13.29 47.65
CA ALA A 761 10.02 13.51 47.76
C ALA A 761 9.31 12.61 48.76
N ALA A 762 8.16 13.08 49.24
CA ALA A 762 7.31 12.38 50.20
C ALA A 762 6.83 11.00 49.67
N PRO A 763 6.56 10.03 50.56
CA PRO A 763 6.10 8.69 50.17
C PRO A 763 4.82 8.74 49.32
N GLY A 764 4.79 8.00 48.21
CA GLY A 764 3.62 7.92 47.34
C GLY A 764 3.36 9.15 46.46
N THR A 765 4.33 10.06 46.32
CA THR A 765 4.24 11.16 45.32
C THR A 765 4.35 10.59 43.90
N GLU A 766 3.44 11.00 43.02
CA GLU A 766 3.40 10.62 41.61
C GLU A 766 4.28 11.55 40.76
N PHE A 767 5.00 10.98 39.78
CA PHE A 767 5.95 11.72 38.94
C PHE A 767 5.74 11.45 37.46
N GLY A 768 5.24 12.44 36.74
CA GLY A 768 5.15 12.44 35.28
C GLY A 768 6.46 12.84 34.59
N PHE A 769 6.77 12.21 33.46
CA PHE A 769 7.78 12.67 32.51
C PHE A 769 7.38 12.30 31.07
N ASP A 770 7.80 13.12 30.10
CA ASP A 770 7.50 12.91 28.68
C ASP A 770 8.61 12.09 28.02
N VAL A 771 8.25 11.32 26.99
CA VAL A 771 9.14 10.39 26.30
C VAL A 771 9.22 10.76 24.83
N VAL A 772 10.43 11.08 24.37
CA VAL A 772 10.71 11.49 22.99
C VAL A 772 11.37 10.34 22.24
N GLY A 773 10.71 9.88 21.18
CA GLY A 773 11.26 8.93 20.21
C GLY A 773 11.97 9.68 19.08
N THR A 774 13.14 9.18 18.68
CA THR A 774 13.99 9.78 17.64
C THR A 774 14.20 8.78 16.51
N ALA A 775 13.91 9.18 15.27
CA ALA A 775 14.16 8.41 14.05
C ALA A 775 14.75 9.30 12.97
N TYR A 776 15.76 8.83 12.23
CA TYR A 776 16.38 9.54 11.10
C TYR A 776 16.83 10.99 11.40
N GLY A 777 17.15 11.30 12.66
CA GLY A 777 17.54 12.64 13.14
C GLY A 777 16.37 13.57 13.53
N LEU A 778 15.12 13.14 13.36
CA LEU A 778 13.91 13.86 13.76
C LEU A 778 13.27 13.23 15.01
N THR A 779 12.43 13.99 15.71
CA THR A 779 11.92 13.66 17.05
C THR A 779 10.42 13.86 17.17
N LEU A 780 9.73 12.93 17.84
CA LEU A 780 8.30 13.06 18.19
C LEU A 780 8.02 12.57 19.62
N ASN A 781 6.99 13.13 20.26
CA ASN A 781 6.55 12.70 21.59
C ASN A 781 5.80 11.37 21.46
N VAL A 782 6.31 10.30 22.07
CA VAL A 782 5.76 8.93 21.96
C VAL A 782 4.88 8.54 23.15
N ALA A 783 5.13 9.10 24.34
CA ALA A 783 4.36 8.81 25.55
C ALA A 783 4.55 9.92 26.58
N SER A 784 3.63 9.98 27.54
CA SER A 784 3.88 10.58 28.85
C SER A 784 3.69 9.46 29.87
N LEU A 785 4.59 9.34 30.84
CA LEU A 785 4.65 8.23 31.81
C LEU A 785 4.62 8.77 33.23
N GLU A 786 3.81 8.14 34.09
CA GLU A 786 3.70 8.45 35.50
C GLU A 786 4.28 7.30 36.35
N VAL A 787 5.07 7.63 37.38
CA VAL A 787 5.68 6.66 38.30
C VAL A 787 5.47 7.03 39.76
N THR A 788 5.15 6.04 40.59
CA THR A 788 4.80 6.24 42.01
C THR A 788 5.73 5.43 42.94
N PRO A 789 7.00 5.86 43.12
CA PRO A 789 7.98 5.14 43.93
C PRO A 789 7.66 5.19 45.44
N VAL A 790 7.61 4.01 46.06
CA VAL A 790 7.50 3.82 47.52
C VAL A 790 8.91 3.73 48.11
N PRO A 791 9.25 4.48 49.18
CA PRO A 791 10.58 4.45 49.78
C PRO A 791 10.93 3.09 50.41
N PRO A 792 12.23 2.79 50.62
CA PRO A 792 12.64 1.66 51.46
C PRO A 792 12.02 1.73 52.85
N ASN A 793 11.79 0.57 53.47
CA ASN A 793 11.28 0.47 54.84
C ASN A 793 12.43 0.27 55.84
N THR A 794 12.55 1.14 56.84
CA THR A 794 13.49 0.96 57.95
C THR A 794 12.83 0.14 59.06
N PRO A 795 13.33 -1.05 59.43
CA PRO A 795 12.71 -1.83 60.51
C PRO A 795 12.76 -1.09 61.86
N PRO A 796 11.71 -1.21 62.71
CA PRO A 796 11.61 -0.49 63.96
C PRO A 796 12.64 -0.97 64.99
N THR A 797 12.95 -0.11 65.95
CA THR A 797 13.85 -0.38 67.08
C THR A 797 13.07 -0.61 68.38
N SER A 798 13.55 -1.50 69.25
CA SER A 798 12.83 -1.89 70.48
C SER A 798 13.76 -2.17 71.66
N ASP A 799 13.44 -1.62 72.83
CA ASP A 799 14.17 -1.79 74.09
C ASP A 799 13.23 -2.20 75.23
N LEU A 800 13.77 -2.89 76.24
CA LEU A 800 13.02 -3.26 77.45
C LEU A 800 13.05 -2.09 78.45
N ILE A 801 11.88 -1.61 78.89
CA ILE A 801 11.84 -0.70 80.05
C ILE A 801 12.22 -1.49 81.30
N ALA A 802 13.36 -1.13 81.90
CA ALA A 802 14.17 -2.00 82.78
C ALA A 802 13.58 -2.32 84.18
N THR A 803 12.28 -2.16 84.41
CA THR A 803 11.61 -2.51 85.66
C THR A 803 10.27 -3.19 85.40
N TRP A 804 10.22 -4.52 85.56
CA TRP A 804 8.97 -5.25 85.71
C TRP A 804 8.53 -5.32 87.18
N SER A 805 7.23 -5.52 87.39
CA SER A 805 6.58 -5.60 88.71
C SER A 805 5.95 -6.97 88.91
N VAL A 806 5.87 -7.43 90.17
CA VAL A 806 5.20 -8.68 90.56
C VAL A 806 4.08 -8.35 91.54
N ASP A 807 2.86 -8.83 91.28
CA ASP A 807 1.71 -8.56 92.14
C ASP A 807 1.46 -9.62 93.22
N SER A 808 0.40 -9.42 94.01
CA SER A 808 0.04 -10.31 95.12
C SER A 808 -0.34 -11.73 94.69
N ALA A 809 -0.70 -11.96 93.42
CA ALA A 809 -0.97 -13.28 92.84
C ALA A 809 0.29 -13.97 92.28
N ASN A 810 1.46 -13.29 92.29
CA ASN A 810 2.71 -13.61 91.59
C ASN A 810 2.69 -13.35 90.06
N VAL A 811 1.72 -12.60 89.55
CA VAL A 811 1.70 -12.20 88.13
C VAL A 811 2.73 -11.11 87.87
N VAL A 812 3.49 -11.24 86.78
CA VAL A 812 4.55 -10.30 86.40
C VAL A 812 4.05 -9.37 85.29
N ARG A 813 4.33 -8.06 85.37
CA ARG A 813 3.98 -7.07 84.33
C ARG A 813 5.12 -6.12 84.02
N GLY A 814 5.27 -5.74 82.76
CA GLY A 814 6.25 -4.76 82.27
C GLY A 814 5.84 -4.14 80.94
N ASN A 815 6.74 -3.40 80.28
CA ASN A 815 6.49 -2.73 79.01
C ASN A 815 7.71 -2.83 78.07
N ILE A 816 7.46 -2.91 76.76
CA ILE A 816 8.46 -2.74 75.70
C ILE A 816 8.33 -1.32 75.14
N HIS A 817 9.44 -0.57 75.15
CA HIS A 817 9.53 0.68 74.39
C HIS A 817 9.96 0.37 72.97
N ALA A 818 9.35 1.02 71.98
CA ALA A 818 9.76 0.90 70.59
C ALA A 818 9.50 2.20 69.82
N SER A 819 10.31 2.42 68.79
CA SER A 819 10.23 3.56 67.89
C SER A 819 10.55 3.14 66.46
N ASP A 820 9.81 3.71 65.53
CA ASP A 820 10.04 3.57 64.10
C ASP A 820 10.81 4.79 63.56
N ALA A 821 11.66 4.58 62.56
CA ALA A 821 12.48 5.65 61.97
C ALA A 821 11.76 6.41 60.84
N ASP A 822 10.82 5.76 60.16
CA ASP A 822 10.08 6.30 59.03
C ASP A 822 8.74 6.94 59.49
N GLY A 823 8.24 6.55 60.67
CA GLY A 823 7.06 7.08 61.33
C GLY A 823 5.86 6.13 61.39
N ASP A 824 6.05 4.84 61.14
CA ASP A 824 4.97 3.85 61.04
C ASP A 824 4.23 3.56 62.37
N THR A 825 2.99 3.08 62.24
CA THR A 825 2.20 2.58 63.38
C THR A 825 2.71 1.21 63.80
N LEU A 826 3.15 1.09 65.06
CA LEU A 826 3.69 -0.14 65.63
C LEU A 826 2.60 -1.08 66.17
N THR A 827 2.84 -2.38 66.00
CA THR A 827 2.01 -3.47 66.54
C THR A 827 2.86 -4.47 67.32
N TYR A 828 2.27 -5.09 68.35
CA TYR A 828 2.97 -5.97 69.29
C TYR A 828 2.44 -7.40 69.24
N SER A 829 3.33 -8.39 69.31
CA SER A 829 2.97 -9.82 69.25
C SER A 829 3.86 -10.69 70.15
N VAL A 830 3.36 -11.85 70.58
CA VAL A 830 4.12 -12.88 71.30
C VAL A 830 4.35 -14.15 70.46
N THR A 831 4.01 -14.11 69.16
CA THR A 831 4.29 -15.21 68.21
C THR A 831 4.92 -14.77 66.88
N GLY A 832 5.10 -13.47 66.61
CA GLY A 832 5.78 -12.96 65.42
C GLY A 832 4.85 -12.24 64.44
N TYR A 833 5.19 -12.24 63.15
CA TYR A 833 4.49 -11.45 62.13
C TYR A 833 3.03 -11.89 61.96
N GLY A 834 2.08 -10.95 62.02
CA GLY A 834 0.64 -11.24 62.06
C GLY A 834 0.19 -12.10 63.25
N GLY A 835 1.04 -12.27 64.26
CA GLY A 835 0.91 -13.25 65.32
C GLY A 835 0.05 -12.80 66.50
N ALA A 836 -0.48 -13.74 67.27
CA ALA A 836 -1.32 -13.49 68.42
C ALA A 836 -0.66 -12.62 69.51
N ALA A 837 -1.46 -11.75 70.12
CA ALA A 837 -1.11 -10.94 71.28
C ALA A 837 -1.07 -11.73 72.61
N SER A 838 -1.34 -13.04 72.58
CA SER A 838 -1.39 -13.89 73.78
C SER A 838 -1.06 -15.35 73.46
N LYS A 839 -0.40 -16.05 74.38
CA LYS A 839 0.19 -17.39 74.17
C LYS A 839 0.29 -18.20 75.47
N ASN A 840 0.00 -19.50 75.40
CA ASN A 840 0.37 -20.47 76.44
C ASN A 840 1.86 -20.84 76.27
N LEU A 841 2.66 -20.72 77.33
CA LEU A 841 4.06 -21.13 77.34
C LEU A 841 4.21 -22.62 77.71
N SER A 842 5.36 -23.20 77.40
CA SER A 842 5.65 -24.64 77.57
C SER A 842 5.70 -25.10 79.04
N ASN A 843 5.86 -24.17 79.99
CA ASN A 843 5.74 -24.42 81.43
C ASN A 843 4.29 -24.36 81.95
N GLY A 844 3.32 -24.08 81.08
CA GLY A 844 1.90 -23.94 81.44
C GLY A 844 1.48 -22.54 81.91
N GLY A 845 2.39 -21.56 81.93
CA GLY A 845 2.04 -20.15 82.12
C GLY A 845 1.37 -19.53 80.89
N ILE A 846 0.81 -18.33 81.05
CA ILE A 846 0.22 -17.54 79.95
C ILE A 846 0.97 -16.20 79.86
N LEU A 847 1.41 -15.85 78.65
CA LEU A 847 1.98 -14.54 78.31
C LEU A 847 1.01 -13.76 77.42
N GLN A 848 0.83 -12.48 77.69
CA GLN A 848 -0.02 -11.56 76.92
C GLN A 848 0.70 -10.22 76.72
N VAL A 849 0.39 -9.50 75.64
CA VAL A 849 0.82 -8.12 75.36
C VAL A 849 -0.34 -7.28 74.83
N ASP A 850 -0.37 -5.99 75.13
CA ASP A 850 -1.37 -5.04 74.60
C ASP A 850 -0.82 -4.19 73.43
N SER A 851 -1.68 -3.34 72.86
CA SER A 851 -1.32 -2.44 71.74
C SER A 851 -0.39 -1.29 72.13
N LEU A 852 -0.01 -1.17 73.41
CA LEU A 852 0.92 -0.18 73.93
C LEU A 852 2.25 -0.82 74.39
N GLY A 853 2.46 -2.10 74.08
CA GLY A 853 3.65 -2.86 74.46
C GLY A 853 3.67 -3.31 75.92
N ASN A 854 2.59 -3.13 76.69
CA ASN A 854 2.51 -3.64 78.06
C ASN A 854 2.28 -5.14 78.03
N TRP A 855 3.17 -5.90 78.67
CA TRP A 855 3.07 -7.35 78.75
C TRP A 855 2.71 -7.83 80.16
N THR A 856 2.01 -8.95 80.23
CA THR A 856 1.60 -9.64 81.46
C THR A 856 1.92 -11.12 81.35
N TYR A 857 2.61 -11.66 82.34
CA TYR A 857 2.91 -13.09 82.49
C TYR A 857 2.22 -13.65 83.73
N ILE A 858 1.36 -14.65 83.52
CA ILE A 858 0.66 -15.40 84.56
C ILE A 858 1.41 -16.73 84.75
N PRO A 859 2.04 -16.97 85.92
CA PRO A 859 2.79 -18.21 86.18
C PRO A 859 1.88 -19.43 86.28
N PRO A 860 2.39 -20.65 86.04
CA PRO A 860 1.67 -21.88 86.37
C PRO A 860 1.48 -22.06 87.88
N VAL A 861 0.52 -22.92 88.26
CA VAL A 861 0.24 -23.30 89.68
C VAL A 861 1.22 -24.33 90.26
N SER A 862 2.13 -24.85 89.44
CA SER A 862 3.14 -25.83 89.83
C SER A 862 4.27 -25.85 88.80
N GLY A 863 5.52 -25.82 89.24
CA GLY A 863 6.70 -25.93 88.38
C GLY A 863 7.97 -25.28 88.92
N GLY A 864 7.94 -24.65 90.09
CA GLY A 864 9.08 -23.95 90.66
C GLY A 864 10.02 -24.85 91.48
N VAL A 865 11.32 -24.57 91.43
CA VAL A 865 12.26 -25.10 92.42
C VAL A 865 12.10 -24.27 93.69
N LEU A 866 11.77 -24.92 94.82
CA LEU A 866 11.43 -24.25 96.08
C LEU A 866 10.27 -23.23 95.94
N GLY A 867 9.36 -23.43 94.99
CA GLY A 867 8.22 -22.54 94.71
C GLY A 867 8.58 -21.29 93.89
N GLN A 868 9.81 -21.17 93.38
CA GLN A 868 10.26 -20.07 92.52
C GLN A 868 10.41 -20.52 91.06
N ILE A 869 9.92 -19.69 90.14
CA ILE A 869 9.91 -19.90 88.69
C ILE A 869 10.75 -18.80 88.04
N GLY A 870 11.84 -19.19 87.39
CA GLY A 870 12.52 -18.37 86.38
C GLY A 870 12.01 -18.72 85.00
N ASP A 871 11.75 -17.73 84.16
CA ASP A 871 11.21 -17.93 82.80
C ASP A 871 11.73 -16.87 81.82
N SER A 872 11.63 -17.14 80.52
CA SER A 872 12.09 -16.25 79.46
C SER A 872 11.21 -16.33 78.22
N PHE A 873 10.87 -15.19 77.63
CA PHE A 873 10.00 -15.09 76.46
C PHE A 873 10.36 -13.91 75.56
N THR A 874 9.90 -13.97 74.31
CA THR A 874 10.13 -12.92 73.30
C THR A 874 8.86 -12.12 73.05
N VAL A 875 8.96 -10.80 73.02
CA VAL A 875 7.93 -9.90 72.45
C VAL A 875 8.46 -9.36 71.12
N TYR A 876 7.64 -9.39 70.09
CA TYR A 876 7.93 -8.88 68.75
C TYR A 876 7.24 -7.53 68.55
N VAL A 877 7.92 -6.61 67.88
CA VAL A 877 7.35 -5.32 67.45
C VAL A 877 7.46 -5.22 65.94
N ILE A 878 6.37 -4.83 65.29
CA ILE A 878 6.16 -4.89 63.84
C ILE A 878 5.62 -3.54 63.35
N ASP A 879 6.19 -2.99 62.28
CA ASP A 879 5.74 -1.74 61.66
C ASP A 879 4.55 -1.96 60.70
N GLY A 880 4.10 -0.87 60.06
CA GLY A 880 2.96 -0.88 59.13
C GLY A 880 3.27 -1.41 57.72
N ARG A 881 4.55 -1.63 57.38
CA ARG A 881 5.03 -1.91 56.02
C ARG A 881 5.85 -3.22 55.89
N GLY A 882 6.09 -3.94 56.99
CA GLY A 882 6.59 -5.32 57.01
C GLY A 882 7.85 -5.57 57.86
N GLY A 883 8.49 -4.54 58.41
CA GLY A 883 9.68 -4.68 59.25
C GLY A 883 9.35 -5.17 60.66
N GLN A 884 10.33 -5.80 61.30
CA GLN A 884 10.18 -6.43 62.61
C GLN A 884 11.46 -6.37 63.43
N THR A 885 11.29 -6.11 64.73
CA THR A 885 12.29 -6.30 65.78
C THR A 885 11.73 -7.21 66.88
N LYS A 886 12.59 -7.63 67.82
CA LYS A 886 12.22 -8.46 68.96
C LYS A 886 12.98 -8.06 70.22
N THR A 887 12.31 -8.14 71.37
CA THR A 887 12.91 -7.98 72.69
C THR A 887 12.73 -9.28 73.47
N ASP A 888 13.84 -9.91 73.86
CA ASP A 888 13.83 -11.08 74.73
C ASP A 888 13.83 -10.64 76.21
N VAL A 889 12.89 -11.17 76.98
CA VAL A 889 12.62 -10.78 78.38
C VAL A 889 12.87 -11.98 79.29
N VAL A 890 13.53 -11.74 80.43
CA VAL A 890 13.78 -12.74 81.48
C VAL A 890 13.16 -12.27 82.79
N ILE A 891 12.43 -13.15 83.46
CA ILE A 891 11.66 -12.87 84.68
C ILE A 891 11.92 -13.90 85.78
N LEU A 892 11.62 -13.52 87.02
CA LEU A 892 11.69 -14.39 88.19
C LEU A 892 10.49 -14.11 89.11
N THR A 893 9.65 -15.12 89.34
CA THR A 893 8.42 -15.02 90.16
C THR A 893 8.18 -16.31 90.96
N GLY A 894 7.03 -16.42 91.65
CA GLY A 894 6.57 -17.65 92.29
C GLY A 894 5.39 -18.30 91.57
N GLU A 895 5.01 -19.50 92.00
CA GLU A 895 3.82 -20.21 91.50
C GLU A 895 2.52 -19.40 91.73
N LEU A 896 1.51 -19.56 90.84
CA LEU A 896 0.27 -18.78 90.89
C LEU A 896 -0.51 -19.02 92.20
N LYS A 897 -0.63 -17.97 93.00
CA LYS A 897 -1.37 -17.98 94.27
C LYS A 897 -2.87 -18.05 94.03
N ASN A 898 -3.40 -19.27 94.02
CA ASN A 898 -4.82 -19.56 94.08
C ASN A 898 -5.21 -19.90 95.53
N GLY A 899 -6.18 -19.19 96.09
CA GLY A 899 -6.80 -19.49 97.38
C GLY A 899 -7.87 -20.58 97.22
N ALA A 900 -7.48 -21.77 96.75
CA ALA A 900 -8.41 -22.89 96.57
C ALA A 900 -8.97 -23.39 97.91
N PHE A 901 -10.26 -23.78 97.92
CA PHE A 901 -10.96 -24.24 99.11
C PHE A 901 -11.99 -25.33 98.81
N THR A 902 -12.33 -26.13 99.83
CA THR A 902 -13.32 -27.22 99.76
C THR A 902 -14.12 -27.33 101.06
N ASN A 903 -15.44 -27.43 100.95
CA ASN A 903 -16.37 -27.67 102.05
C ASN A 903 -17.05 -29.03 101.84
N ILE A 904 -16.77 -29.99 102.72
CA ILE A 904 -17.31 -31.36 102.65
C ILE A 904 -18.64 -31.44 103.42
N GLY A 905 -19.63 -32.13 102.85
CA GLY A 905 -20.88 -32.48 103.51
C GLY A 905 -21.34 -33.89 103.14
N THR A 906 -22.49 -34.29 103.70
CA THR A 906 -23.13 -35.58 103.39
C THR A 906 -23.70 -35.58 101.97
N GLY A 907 -23.23 -36.46 101.10
CA GLY A 907 -23.66 -36.61 99.70
C GLY A 907 -23.20 -35.51 98.72
N THR A 908 -22.73 -34.38 99.22
CA THR A 908 -22.26 -33.23 98.42
C THR A 908 -20.96 -32.64 98.95
N VAL A 909 -20.03 -32.30 98.06
CA VAL A 909 -18.89 -31.40 98.35
C VAL A 909 -19.06 -30.13 97.52
N THR A 910 -18.75 -28.97 98.10
CA THR A 910 -18.61 -27.71 97.36
C THR A 910 -17.19 -27.18 97.49
N GLY A 911 -16.77 -26.26 96.61
CA GLY A 911 -15.45 -25.65 96.68
C GLY A 911 -15.26 -24.60 95.61
N GLY A 912 -14.02 -24.16 95.40
CA GLY A 912 -13.69 -23.23 94.33
C GLY A 912 -12.27 -22.68 94.44
N VAL A 913 -11.95 -21.77 93.52
CA VAL A 913 -10.71 -21.00 93.51
C VAL A 913 -10.95 -19.56 93.93
N ASN A 914 -9.95 -18.93 94.54
CA ASN A 914 -9.94 -17.50 94.84
C ASN A 914 -8.64 -16.90 94.29
N ILE A 915 -8.70 -16.26 93.13
CA ILE A 915 -7.52 -15.75 92.41
C ILE A 915 -7.60 -14.22 92.40
N PRO A 916 -6.62 -13.49 92.98
CA PRO A 916 -6.65 -12.03 92.99
C PRO A 916 -6.61 -11.43 91.58
N GLY A 917 -7.24 -10.27 91.40
CA GLY A 917 -7.00 -9.39 90.24
C GLY A 917 -7.72 -9.72 88.93
N SER A 918 -8.77 -10.55 88.95
CA SER A 918 -9.65 -10.82 87.78
C SER A 918 -8.91 -11.30 86.52
N LEU A 919 -7.87 -12.12 86.69
CA LEU A 919 -6.97 -12.59 85.62
C LEU A 919 -7.66 -13.47 84.54
N PHE A 920 -8.82 -14.05 84.85
CA PHE A 920 -9.54 -14.98 84.00
C PHE A 920 -10.99 -14.51 83.81
N ASN A 921 -11.45 -14.50 82.57
CA ASN A 921 -12.84 -14.16 82.20
C ASN A 921 -13.81 -15.31 82.44
N SER A 922 -13.33 -16.56 82.41
CA SER A 922 -14.17 -17.73 82.71
C SER A 922 -13.38 -18.91 83.29
N TYR A 923 -14.11 -19.85 83.87
CA TYR A 923 -13.60 -21.07 84.47
C TYR A 923 -14.30 -22.30 83.92
N SER A 924 -13.58 -23.40 83.78
CA SER A 924 -14.10 -24.70 83.34
C SER A 924 -13.45 -25.86 84.09
N LEU A 925 -13.91 -27.08 83.84
CA LEU A 925 -13.41 -28.31 84.47
C LEU A 925 -12.63 -29.15 83.45
N SER A 926 -11.52 -29.75 83.90
CA SER A 926 -10.80 -30.79 83.16
C SER A 926 -10.70 -32.05 84.01
N GLY A 927 -10.85 -33.23 83.37
CA GLY A 927 -10.83 -34.54 84.04
C GLY A 927 -12.02 -34.83 84.97
N ALA A 928 -13.04 -33.96 85.02
CA ALA A 928 -14.13 -34.10 85.99
C ALA A 928 -15.06 -35.31 85.71
N PRO A 929 -15.31 -36.17 86.72
CA PRO A 929 -16.27 -37.26 86.59
C PRO A 929 -17.73 -36.75 86.65
N ALA A 930 -18.67 -37.63 86.29
CA ALA A 930 -20.09 -37.35 86.39
C ALA A 930 -20.51 -36.94 87.83
N GLY A 931 -21.36 -35.93 87.93
CA GLY A 931 -21.82 -35.36 89.20
C GLY A 931 -21.08 -34.10 89.66
N VAL A 932 -19.96 -33.72 89.01
CA VAL A 932 -19.31 -32.42 89.23
C VAL A 932 -19.91 -31.35 88.30
N SER A 933 -20.19 -30.16 88.83
CA SER A 933 -20.56 -28.96 88.06
C SER A 933 -19.79 -27.74 88.55
N ILE A 934 -19.60 -26.73 87.69
CA ILE A 934 -18.87 -25.49 87.99
C ILE A 934 -19.68 -24.25 87.58
N ASN A 935 -19.55 -23.16 88.34
CA ASN A 935 -19.98 -21.84 87.92
C ASN A 935 -18.87 -21.21 87.05
N PRO A 936 -19.09 -20.98 85.75
CA PRO A 936 -18.05 -20.53 84.84
C PRO A 936 -17.60 -19.09 85.07
N ALA A 937 -18.31 -18.28 85.87
CA ALA A 937 -17.88 -16.91 86.21
C ALA A 937 -17.01 -16.84 87.47
N THR A 938 -17.15 -17.78 88.40
CA THR A 938 -16.48 -17.71 89.72
C THR A 938 -15.52 -18.87 90.01
N GLY A 939 -15.53 -19.93 89.20
CA GLY A 939 -14.72 -21.13 89.45
C GLY A 939 -15.18 -21.95 90.67
N ALA A 940 -16.32 -21.60 91.28
CA ALA A 940 -16.93 -22.37 92.36
C ALA A 940 -17.60 -23.63 91.81
N PHE A 941 -17.39 -24.78 92.45
CA PHE A 941 -17.90 -26.08 92.01
C PHE A 941 -18.78 -26.76 93.06
N THR A 942 -19.59 -27.72 92.58
CA THR A 942 -20.36 -28.67 93.40
C THR A 942 -20.14 -30.08 92.86
N TYR A 943 -19.87 -31.05 93.73
CA TYR A 943 -19.81 -32.47 93.42
C TYR A 943 -20.89 -33.23 94.19
N ASN A 944 -21.82 -33.87 93.49
CA ASN A 944 -22.88 -34.70 94.04
C ASN A 944 -22.60 -36.17 93.68
N GLY A 945 -22.11 -36.96 94.63
CA GLY A 945 -21.66 -38.33 94.39
C GLY A 945 -21.32 -39.07 95.68
N SER A 946 -20.74 -40.26 95.55
CA SER A 946 -20.52 -41.20 96.68
C SER A 946 -19.14 -41.85 96.71
N GLY A 947 -18.19 -41.35 95.93
CA GLY A 947 -16.81 -41.84 95.92
C GLY A 947 -15.79 -40.69 95.84
N THR A 948 -14.51 -41.03 95.82
CA THR A 948 -13.44 -40.06 95.58
C THR A 948 -13.46 -39.59 94.12
N ALA A 949 -13.43 -38.28 93.90
CA ALA A 949 -13.35 -37.63 92.60
C ALA A 949 -12.17 -36.67 92.55
N SER A 950 -11.37 -36.73 91.48
CA SER A 950 -10.22 -35.84 91.27
C SER A 950 -10.35 -35.13 89.93
N PHE A 951 -10.08 -33.82 89.89
CA PHE A 951 -10.25 -32.99 88.69
C PHE A 951 -9.48 -31.67 88.80
N SER A 952 -9.30 -30.98 87.68
CA SER A 952 -8.67 -29.66 87.60
C SER A 952 -9.69 -28.57 87.29
N VAL A 953 -9.55 -27.41 87.91
CA VAL A 953 -10.21 -26.18 87.45
C VAL A 953 -9.27 -25.45 86.49
N ILE A 954 -9.80 -25.12 85.32
CA ILE A 954 -9.11 -24.40 84.25
C ILE A 954 -9.62 -22.95 84.24
N GLY A 955 -8.71 -21.98 84.24
CA GLY A 955 -9.02 -20.55 84.05
C GLY A 955 -8.71 -20.13 82.63
N THR A 956 -9.60 -19.35 82.02
CA THR A 956 -9.50 -18.84 80.65
C THR A 956 -9.47 -17.32 80.64
N THR A 957 -8.40 -16.74 80.08
CA THR A 957 -8.20 -15.28 79.95
C THR A 957 -9.10 -14.67 78.88
N ALA A 958 -9.20 -13.34 78.82
CA ALA A 958 -9.99 -12.62 77.80
C ALA A 958 -9.58 -12.98 76.35
N ASN A 959 -8.30 -13.29 76.13
CA ASN A 959 -7.74 -13.67 74.83
C ASN A 959 -7.91 -15.17 74.49
N GLY A 960 -8.73 -15.92 75.23
CA GLY A 960 -9.01 -17.35 75.01
C GLY A 960 -7.93 -18.32 75.50
N ASN A 961 -6.72 -17.84 75.83
CA ASN A 961 -5.68 -18.65 76.44
C ASN A 961 -6.11 -19.17 77.82
N SER A 962 -5.89 -20.47 78.04
CA SER A 962 -6.45 -21.23 79.17
C SER A 962 -5.37 -22.08 79.86
N MET A 963 -5.41 -22.16 81.20
CA MET A 963 -4.44 -22.90 82.00
C MET A 963 -5.08 -23.54 83.24
N THR A 964 -4.45 -24.57 83.82
CA THR A 964 -4.88 -25.12 85.12
C THR A 964 -4.61 -24.12 86.24
N VAL A 965 -5.64 -23.77 87.00
CA VAL A 965 -5.58 -22.79 88.10
C VAL A 965 -5.81 -23.39 89.49
N ALA A 966 -6.27 -24.64 89.57
CA ALA A 966 -6.21 -25.47 90.78
C ALA A 966 -6.45 -26.95 90.43
N ASN A 967 -5.99 -27.86 91.29
CA ASN A 967 -6.30 -29.29 91.25
C ASN A 967 -7.03 -29.67 92.54
N PHE A 968 -8.12 -30.44 92.42
CA PHE A 968 -8.94 -30.88 93.53
C PHE A 968 -9.01 -32.41 93.59
N SER A 969 -9.09 -32.93 94.81
CA SER A 969 -9.50 -34.31 95.08
C SER A 969 -10.46 -34.29 96.26
N VAL A 970 -11.67 -34.79 96.06
CA VAL A 970 -12.80 -34.62 96.98
C VAL A 970 -13.57 -35.93 97.19
N GLN A 971 -14.15 -36.11 98.38
CA GLN A 971 -15.03 -37.25 98.70
C GLN A 971 -16.15 -36.77 99.62
N PRO A 972 -17.44 -36.89 99.22
CA PRO A 972 -18.58 -36.58 100.08
C PRO A 972 -18.78 -37.65 101.16
N ASN A 973 -19.17 -37.22 102.37
CA ASN A 973 -19.49 -38.14 103.47
C ASN A 973 -20.76 -38.95 103.12
N GLN A 974 -20.82 -40.24 103.43
CA GLN A 974 -22.02 -41.05 103.28
C GLN A 974 -22.75 -41.16 104.63
N ASN A 975 -23.71 -42.08 104.72
CA ASN A 975 -24.30 -42.48 106.00
C ASN A 975 -23.75 -43.85 106.42
N PRO A 976 -23.51 -44.09 107.72
CA PRO A 976 -23.24 -45.44 108.22
C PRO A 976 -24.44 -46.37 107.98
N THR A 977 -24.21 -47.68 108.03
CA THR A 977 -25.20 -48.71 107.67
C THR A 977 -25.27 -49.80 108.73
N ILE A 978 -26.46 -50.32 109.05
CA ILE A 978 -26.59 -51.45 109.99
C ILE A 978 -26.47 -52.76 109.20
N THR A 979 -25.45 -53.55 109.51
CA THR A 979 -25.12 -54.79 108.79
C THR A 979 -25.67 -56.05 109.46
N SER A 980 -25.85 -56.07 110.78
CA SER A 980 -26.47 -57.20 111.49
C SER A 980 -27.15 -56.80 112.80
N VAL A 981 -28.15 -57.59 113.20
CA VAL A 981 -28.78 -57.55 114.53
C VAL A 981 -29.01 -58.98 114.99
N THR A 982 -28.53 -59.37 116.17
CA THR A 982 -28.65 -60.74 116.69
C THR A 982 -28.85 -60.73 118.21
N GLY A 983 -29.87 -61.43 118.70
CA GLY A 983 -30.20 -61.48 120.13
C GLY A 983 -31.68 -61.75 120.38
N SER A 984 -32.12 -61.76 121.65
CA SER A 984 -33.49 -62.08 122.02
C SER A 984 -33.92 -61.46 123.36
N SER A 985 -35.22 -61.48 123.62
CA SER A 985 -35.81 -61.24 124.94
C SER A 985 -35.64 -62.45 125.87
N GLY A 986 -35.76 -62.21 127.18
CA GLY A 986 -35.53 -63.17 128.26
C GLY A 986 -36.08 -62.71 129.62
N ARG A 987 -35.62 -63.35 130.70
CA ARG A 987 -35.89 -62.93 132.09
C ARG A 987 -34.68 -63.19 132.98
N ASP A 988 -34.45 -62.29 133.91
CA ASP A 988 -33.47 -62.42 135.00
C ASP A 988 -34.06 -61.81 136.29
N ALA A 989 -33.76 -62.38 137.46
CA ALA A 989 -34.29 -61.98 138.77
C ALA A 989 -35.83 -61.70 138.79
N PHE A 990 -36.61 -62.47 138.02
CA PHE A 990 -38.05 -62.29 137.74
C PHE A 990 -38.47 -61.04 136.94
N LEU A 991 -37.54 -60.14 136.61
CA LEU A 991 -37.75 -59.03 135.67
C LEU A 991 -37.68 -59.51 134.21
N LYS A 992 -38.29 -58.76 133.30
CA LYS A 992 -38.13 -58.92 131.85
C LYS A 992 -36.82 -58.27 131.40
N THR A 993 -36.05 -58.97 130.57
CA THR A 993 -34.82 -58.45 129.98
C THR A 993 -34.79 -58.73 128.47
N GLY A 994 -33.90 -58.09 127.74
CA GLY A 994 -33.57 -58.44 126.36
C GLY A 994 -32.19 -57.90 126.00
N SER A 995 -31.44 -58.64 125.19
CA SER A 995 -30.10 -58.22 124.77
C SER A 995 -29.88 -58.54 123.30
N TRP A 996 -29.37 -57.55 122.56
CA TRP A 996 -29.08 -57.61 121.14
C TRP A 996 -27.68 -57.08 120.86
N ILE A 997 -27.00 -57.74 119.95
CA ILE A 997 -25.77 -57.28 119.32
C ILE A 997 -26.16 -56.62 117.99
N VAL A 998 -25.87 -55.33 117.86
CA VAL A 998 -26.11 -54.53 116.65
C VAL A 998 -24.77 -54.17 116.03
N THR A 999 -24.59 -54.43 114.73
CA THR A 999 -23.36 -54.12 114.01
C THR A 999 -23.62 -53.04 112.97
N VAL A 1000 -22.76 -52.03 112.96
CA VAL A 1000 -22.83 -50.84 112.10
C VAL A 1000 -21.52 -50.71 111.32
N SER A 1001 -21.59 -50.51 110.01
CA SER A 1001 -20.43 -50.30 109.13
C SER A 1001 -20.45 -48.91 108.52
N ASP A 1002 -19.31 -48.26 108.54
CA ASP A 1002 -19.09 -46.94 107.95
C ASP A 1002 -18.42 -47.06 106.56
N PRO A 1003 -18.94 -46.44 105.47
CA PRO A 1003 -18.33 -46.53 104.14
C PRO A 1003 -16.99 -45.77 104.02
N GLU A 1004 -16.83 -44.68 104.76
CA GLU A 1004 -15.59 -43.89 104.81
C GLU A 1004 -14.56 -44.48 105.79
N GLY A 1005 -14.99 -45.46 106.60
CA GLY A 1005 -14.20 -46.03 107.70
C GLY A 1005 -14.19 -45.15 108.96
N ALA A 1006 -15.08 -44.17 109.06
CA ALA A 1006 -15.22 -43.31 110.23
C ALA A 1006 -15.64 -44.12 111.47
N ALA A 1007 -15.21 -43.66 112.65
CA ALA A 1007 -15.32 -44.43 113.88
C ALA A 1007 -16.61 -44.11 114.65
N ILE A 1008 -17.68 -44.87 114.41
CA ILE A 1008 -18.98 -44.77 115.13
C ILE A 1008 -18.76 -44.73 116.66
N SER A 1009 -18.88 -43.54 117.28
CA SER A 1009 -18.29 -43.28 118.61
C SER A 1009 -19.15 -42.40 119.53
N GLY A 1010 -18.78 -42.38 120.81
CA GLY A 1010 -19.50 -41.69 121.88
C GLY A 1010 -19.01 -40.26 122.12
N SER A 1011 -19.79 -39.28 121.65
CA SER A 1011 -19.53 -37.83 121.69
C SER A 1011 -18.45 -37.38 120.70
N GLN A 1012 -18.60 -36.31 119.90
CA GLN A 1012 -19.49 -35.13 120.01
C GLN A 1012 -20.99 -35.41 120.16
N GLY A 1013 -21.60 -34.85 121.21
CA GLY A 1013 -23.05 -34.86 121.42
C GLY A 1013 -23.59 -36.18 121.97
N VAL A 1014 -24.09 -37.07 121.09
CA VAL A 1014 -24.88 -38.25 121.49
C VAL A 1014 -24.52 -39.45 120.61
N GLY A 1015 -23.55 -40.28 121.04
CA GLY A 1015 -23.04 -41.40 120.24
C GLY A 1015 -24.11 -42.41 119.80
N TRP A 1016 -25.18 -42.52 120.60
CA TRP A 1016 -26.41 -43.16 120.19
C TRP A 1016 -27.61 -42.55 120.92
N THR A 1017 -28.63 -42.11 120.17
CA THR A 1017 -29.91 -41.68 120.76
C THR A 1017 -30.80 -42.90 120.95
N VAL A 1018 -31.41 -43.06 122.13
CA VAL A 1018 -32.39 -44.12 122.39
C VAL A 1018 -33.75 -43.52 122.71
N THR A 1019 -34.81 -43.99 122.05
CA THR A 1019 -36.18 -43.64 122.41
C THR A 1019 -36.55 -44.29 123.75
N THR A 1020 -36.76 -43.48 124.79
CA THR A 1020 -37.10 -43.97 126.14
C THR A 1020 -38.47 -44.65 126.18
N THR A 1021 -38.56 -45.86 126.75
CA THR A 1021 -39.86 -46.44 127.16
C THR A 1021 -40.16 -46.06 128.61
N THR A 1022 -41.44 -45.99 128.98
CA THR A 1022 -41.87 -45.70 130.37
C THR A 1022 -41.84 -46.92 131.29
N GLN A 1023 -41.61 -48.12 130.73
CA GLN A 1023 -41.75 -49.42 131.41
C GLN A 1023 -40.43 -50.18 131.52
N GLY A 1024 -39.29 -49.56 131.15
CA GLY A 1024 -37.96 -50.14 131.32
C GLY A 1024 -36.83 -49.15 131.02
N SER A 1025 -35.60 -49.60 131.25
CA SER A 1025 -34.37 -48.90 130.88
C SER A 1025 -33.69 -49.61 129.73
N VAL A 1026 -33.14 -48.83 128.79
CA VAL A 1026 -32.25 -49.34 127.74
C VAL A 1026 -30.84 -48.83 128.02
N SER A 1027 -29.87 -49.73 127.93
CA SER A 1027 -28.45 -49.43 127.90
C SER A 1027 -27.87 -49.85 126.55
N VAL A 1028 -26.91 -49.10 126.05
CA VAL A 1028 -26.17 -49.41 124.82
C VAL A 1028 -24.69 -49.20 125.13
N SER A 1029 -23.87 -50.18 124.76
CA SER A 1029 -22.44 -50.21 125.00
C SER A 1029 -21.71 -50.64 123.73
N ARG A 1030 -20.60 -49.99 123.39
CA ARG A 1030 -19.75 -50.39 122.26
C ARG A 1030 -18.86 -51.56 122.69
N THR A 1031 -18.98 -52.69 122.00
CA THR A 1031 -18.33 -53.96 122.36
C THR A 1031 -17.02 -54.18 121.58
N GLY A 1032 -16.88 -53.56 120.41
CA GLY A 1032 -15.64 -53.59 119.62
C GLY A 1032 -15.77 -52.85 118.28
N THR A 1033 -14.64 -52.65 117.61
CA THR A 1033 -14.55 -52.12 116.23
C THR A 1033 -13.39 -52.77 115.51
N VAL A 1034 -13.61 -53.19 114.25
CA VAL A 1034 -12.58 -53.72 113.34
C VAL A 1034 -12.90 -53.22 111.94
N LEU A 1035 -11.93 -52.57 111.28
CA LEU A 1035 -12.01 -52.16 109.85
C LEU A 1035 -13.32 -51.44 109.47
N GLY A 1036 -13.63 -50.32 110.11
CA GLY A 1036 -14.86 -49.53 109.85
C GLY A 1036 -16.16 -50.15 110.39
N VAL A 1037 -16.15 -51.44 110.78
CA VAL A 1037 -17.30 -52.15 111.35
C VAL A 1037 -17.25 -52.06 112.88
N THR A 1038 -18.28 -51.48 113.49
CA THR A 1038 -18.44 -51.31 114.94
C THR A 1038 -19.62 -52.10 115.47
N THR A 1039 -19.42 -52.80 116.58
CA THR A 1039 -20.43 -53.66 117.21
C THR A 1039 -20.84 -53.10 118.58
N PHE A 1040 -22.14 -53.09 118.83
CA PHE A 1040 -22.77 -52.58 120.05
C PHE A 1040 -23.63 -53.64 120.72
N THR A 1041 -23.51 -53.79 122.04
CA THR A 1041 -24.45 -54.56 122.86
C THR A 1041 -25.51 -53.61 123.42
N VAL A 1042 -26.75 -53.85 123.00
CA VAL A 1042 -27.97 -53.13 123.38
C VAL A 1042 -28.77 -54.00 124.35
N THR A 1043 -28.93 -53.56 125.59
CA THR A 1043 -29.59 -54.35 126.64
C THR A 1043 -30.74 -53.55 127.28
N TYR A 1044 -31.94 -54.12 127.26
CA TYR A 1044 -33.15 -53.61 127.88
C TYR A 1044 -33.48 -54.37 129.17
N THR A 1045 -33.95 -53.67 130.20
CA THR A 1045 -34.48 -54.23 131.45
C THR A 1045 -35.77 -53.53 131.85
N SER A 1046 -36.88 -54.27 132.04
CA SER A 1046 -38.15 -53.69 132.47
C SER A 1046 -38.13 -53.30 133.95
N ASN A 1047 -38.83 -52.21 134.28
CA ASN A 1047 -39.04 -51.77 135.66
C ASN A 1047 -40.32 -52.36 136.31
N THR A 1048 -41.04 -53.25 135.59
CA THR A 1048 -42.33 -53.79 136.04
C THR A 1048 -42.20 -55.16 136.71
N THR A 1049 -42.67 -55.27 137.96
CA THR A 1049 -42.68 -56.54 138.72
C THR A 1049 -43.91 -57.41 138.37
N PRO A 1050 -43.75 -58.75 138.26
CA PRO A 1050 -44.83 -59.63 137.83
C PRO A 1050 -45.92 -59.83 138.90
N ASN A 1051 -47.18 -59.58 138.55
CA ASN A 1051 -48.33 -59.87 139.41
C ASN A 1051 -48.73 -61.35 139.29
N ILE A 1052 -48.31 -62.16 140.26
CA ILE A 1052 -48.22 -63.63 140.13
C ILE A 1052 -49.58 -64.37 140.21
N LEU A 1053 -50.67 -63.69 140.60
CA LEU A 1053 -51.93 -64.35 141.00
C LEU A 1053 -52.97 -64.57 139.88
N GLN A 1054 -52.68 -64.26 138.61
CA GLN A 1054 -53.70 -64.31 137.55
C GLN A 1054 -53.28 -64.78 136.14
N GLY A 1055 -52.09 -65.37 135.98
CA GLY A 1055 -51.74 -66.21 134.81
C GLY A 1055 -51.66 -65.55 133.42
N LYS A 1056 -51.86 -64.23 133.29
CA LYS A 1056 -51.79 -63.52 132.00
C LYS A 1056 -50.35 -63.24 131.57
N LYS A 1057 -50.03 -63.45 130.29
CA LYS A 1057 -48.81 -62.89 129.66
C LYS A 1057 -48.95 -61.36 129.58
N SER A 1058 -47.92 -60.62 129.98
CA SER A 1058 -47.85 -59.16 129.88
C SER A 1058 -47.31 -58.70 128.50
N PRO A 1059 -47.67 -57.49 128.02
CA PRO A 1059 -47.48 -57.07 126.63
C PRO A 1059 -46.01 -56.91 126.20
N SER A 1060 -45.81 -56.75 124.89
CA SER A 1060 -44.55 -56.40 124.22
C SER A 1060 -44.21 -54.91 124.35
N GLU A 1061 -42.93 -54.58 124.18
CA GLU A 1061 -42.41 -53.19 124.21
C GLU A 1061 -41.45 -52.94 123.04
N SER A 1062 -41.23 -51.69 122.65
CA SER A 1062 -40.28 -51.35 121.57
C SER A 1062 -39.59 -50.02 121.80
N PHE A 1063 -38.37 -49.90 121.30
CA PHE A 1063 -37.55 -48.70 121.33
C PHE A 1063 -36.67 -48.61 120.08
N THR A 1064 -36.18 -47.42 119.73
CA THR A 1064 -35.26 -47.20 118.61
C THR A 1064 -33.91 -46.71 119.13
N VAL A 1065 -32.81 -47.18 118.52
CA VAL A 1065 -31.43 -46.73 118.73
C VAL A 1065 -30.91 -46.12 117.42
N THR A 1066 -30.48 -44.87 117.43
CA THR A 1066 -29.74 -44.23 116.32
C THR A 1066 -28.24 -44.26 116.62
N PHE A 1067 -27.40 -44.41 115.62
CA PHE A 1067 -25.94 -44.35 115.68
C PHE A 1067 -25.43 -43.26 114.73
N TYR A 1068 -24.31 -42.62 115.07
CA TYR A 1068 -23.74 -41.48 114.34
C TYR A 1068 -22.24 -41.71 114.05
N ASP A 1069 -21.76 -41.22 112.91
CA ASP A 1069 -20.36 -41.36 112.46
C ASP A 1069 -19.39 -40.34 113.09
N GLY A 1070 -19.89 -39.17 113.48
CA GLY A 1070 -19.12 -38.03 113.98
C GLY A 1070 -18.72 -37.00 112.92
N VAL A 1071 -19.08 -37.22 111.65
CA VAL A 1071 -18.73 -36.38 110.49
C VAL A 1071 -19.96 -35.92 109.67
N GLY A 1072 -21.14 -36.48 109.93
CA GLY A 1072 -22.43 -35.91 109.52
C GLY A 1072 -23.56 -36.92 109.35
N GLY A 1073 -23.23 -38.20 109.14
CA GLY A 1073 -24.17 -39.27 108.85
C GLY A 1073 -24.74 -39.98 110.08
N SER A 1074 -25.88 -40.63 109.90
CA SER A 1074 -26.53 -41.43 110.95
C SER A 1074 -27.40 -42.56 110.43
N VAL A 1075 -27.68 -43.56 111.29
CA VAL A 1075 -28.51 -44.73 110.97
C VAL A 1075 -29.24 -45.26 112.20
N GLN A 1076 -30.47 -45.76 112.05
CA GLN A 1076 -31.34 -46.13 113.19
C GLN A 1076 -31.92 -47.55 113.12
N ARG A 1077 -32.12 -48.17 114.29
CA ARG A 1077 -32.72 -49.50 114.46
C ARG A 1077 -33.78 -49.53 115.55
N SER A 1078 -34.99 -49.97 115.22
CA SER A 1078 -35.99 -50.36 116.22
C SER A 1078 -35.78 -51.81 116.68
N LEU A 1079 -35.99 -52.04 117.97
CA LEU A 1079 -35.91 -53.35 118.65
C LEU A 1079 -37.18 -53.55 119.50
N THR A 1080 -37.62 -54.80 119.64
CA THR A 1080 -38.89 -55.18 120.27
C THR A 1080 -38.69 -56.34 121.23
N PHE A 1081 -39.26 -56.23 122.44
CA PHE A 1081 -39.38 -57.29 123.46
C PHE A 1081 -40.70 -58.06 123.29
#